data_AF-A0A355J4F0-F1
#
_entry.id   AF-A0A355J4F0-F1
#
_cell.length_a   1.000
_cell.length_b   1.000
_cell.length_c   1.000
_cell.angle_alpha   90.00
_cell.angle_beta   90.00
_cell.angle_gamma   90.00
#
_symmetry.space_group_name_H-M   'P 1'
#
loop_
_entity.id
_entity.type
_entity.pdbx_description
1 polymer ?
#
loop_
_entity_poly.entity_id
_entity_poly.type
_entity_poly.pdbx_seq_one_letter_code
_entity_poly.pdbx_strand_id
1 'polypeptide(L)'
;MKVKYLAALSFSIAIYTVKAQELPLFKGLQQQLSASPTASALGTYGGIELKKSTGGIAKSIPLFQLKQGAISYNPTIEYYSTGVRVNDWGGRLGIGWNENFTAVIHRTIRSVPDEYATQRLTTPVYQLVQNPTSANYQTVSTIEAHGNLINGVGSFDGEYDLFSYNIFGISGQFIIVNNQAVLLNHQEKIKIDVLSTTPTHTFRITDNRGFKYYFQTEIEYTCMGIDEYVTTSLPTAWFLNKIESPYNDELNFNYMSVSYACKTNFIQNFSFKDGEEIGDDYDYCIDDLYHTYGNSYEVSRRYTQTKCLTSVIGADIKLTFGYISRADLVGDKLLSTITLYDGQDNVVSNVDFDYYTYTATTQPEGVLYEGDDLYSWNFGDIKTRYFLKNVTFPVAGSKDKEYSFSYVNPQNLPHRFSFSQDEGGYYNGVSNTWFIPQARVEEYVAQHPTLWNFPYSFTGNREPNYNASKAGILYQITYPTGGTDEIGYSPNTYIDSENEESYFPGLRVSQVISNSVTSPTSTKTYHYYNFTKQGNQIVVGDVISSNTVDRGNAFVKSVSTRRFISVECEGGGGGWEGSISTCVNITYHTFSSNSRFDLNAFQGNPIAYACVTEEQGNAFMASMFDVSVDMLGWVAYGDESFLNPKENTAWKNGLEVYRYYGTKNGYSNYILKEQTWDYENTNTLITENCCVFKKYEGTGYCGGLLTYEPYTIISYNLWNNWYKLSSFSETLYDENSQNPVASTTNYYYDNVAHTLLTREETTDSKGNAIKKINKYPLDINTGNYASMVSLFMHNYPVEQISLINNQVINSSLVTYKSGGGSYVPDKVYSLETTSPLSSFTYFNGTTKDSHYNTTPEIDFNTYDSKGNILQKTGKEGIVTSYLWDSNGSFPMAKVVNATYSQISSQDGKICTYNSETLYNSLNSLVPGAVTTTYSYKPIVGMSSQTDPNGTTTYYEYDSFNRLRLIKDEDGNIVKRYSYNYADL
;
A
#
# COMPACT_ATOMS: atom_id res chain seq x y z
N MET A 1 67.48 -23.95 9.97
CA MET A 1 68.44 -23.15 10.76
C MET A 1 67.64 -22.02 11.45
N LYS A 2 68.07 -21.50 12.62
CA LYS A 2 67.28 -20.58 13.49
C LYS A 2 67.07 -19.20 12.82
N VAL A 3 66.05 -18.38 13.12
CA VAL A 3 65.72 -17.72 14.42
C VAL A 3 64.19 -17.52 14.62
N LYS A 4 63.75 -17.47 15.89
CA LYS A 4 62.38 -17.13 16.37
C LYS A 4 62.34 -15.73 17.00
N TYR A 5 61.21 -15.03 16.93
CA TYR A 5 60.51 -14.22 17.96
C TYR A 5 59.11 -13.90 17.38
N LEU A 6 57.92 -14.18 17.95
CA LEU A 6 57.36 -14.17 19.32
C LEU A 6 56.87 -12.78 19.79
N ALA A 7 55.60 -12.50 19.53
CA ALA A 7 54.76 -11.49 20.20
C ALA A 7 53.32 -12.05 20.29
N ALA A 8 52.57 -11.70 21.34
CA ALA A 8 51.40 -12.45 21.79
C ALA A 8 50.06 -11.69 21.68
N LEU A 9 48.98 -12.47 21.75
CA LEU A 9 47.57 -12.16 22.04
C LEU A 9 47.12 -10.68 22.07
N SER A 10 46.04 -10.39 21.33
CA SER A 10 44.79 -10.01 22.00
C SER A 10 43.59 -10.48 21.19
N PHE A 11 42.63 -11.11 21.87
CA PHE A 11 41.36 -11.57 21.33
C PHE A 11 40.31 -10.48 21.59
N SER A 12 39.53 -10.09 20.59
CA SER A 12 38.40 -9.16 20.77
C SER A 12 37.23 -9.58 19.90
N ILE A 13 36.31 -10.35 20.48
CA ILE A 13 35.03 -10.73 19.87
C ILE A 13 33.94 -9.80 20.40
N ALA A 14 33.26 -9.09 19.50
CA ALA A 14 31.94 -8.48 19.69
C ALA A 14 31.35 -8.25 18.28
N ILE A 15 30.52 -9.16 17.76
CA ILE A 15 29.07 -9.25 18.03
C ILE A 15 28.37 -7.93 17.68
N TYR A 16 27.79 -7.89 16.48
CA TYR A 16 26.68 -7.01 16.15
C TYR A 16 25.48 -7.84 15.72
N THR A 17 24.37 -7.61 16.42
CA THR A 17 23.06 -8.22 16.20
C THR A 17 22.38 -7.59 14.98
N VAL A 18 21.94 -8.42 14.04
CA VAL A 18 21.04 -7.99 12.96
C VAL A 18 19.60 -8.05 13.46
N LYS A 19 18.85 -6.95 13.27
CA LYS A 19 17.39 -6.97 13.15
C LYS A 19 16.97 -6.09 11.98
N ALA A 20 16.59 -6.74 10.89
CA ALA A 20 15.73 -6.18 9.85
C ALA A 20 14.25 -6.34 10.26
N GLN A 21 13.34 -5.71 9.51
CA GLN A 21 12.07 -5.19 10.05
C GLN A 21 10.99 -5.15 8.91
N GLU A 22 9.70 -5.42 9.20
CA GLU A 22 8.47 -4.84 8.58
C GLU A 22 8.07 -4.88 7.03
N LEU A 23 6.72 -4.90 6.78
CA LEU A 23 5.82 -4.29 5.71
C LEU A 23 5.96 -4.67 4.17
N PRO A 24 5.08 -4.27 3.15
CA PRO A 24 3.84 -3.41 3.06
C PRO A 24 2.62 -3.81 2.08
N LEU A 25 1.72 -2.82 1.87
CA LEU A 25 0.46 -2.55 1.08
C LEU A 25 0.25 -2.77 -0.46
N PHE A 26 -1.04 -2.75 -0.91
CA PHE A 26 -1.57 -2.47 -2.29
C PHE A 26 -3.05 -1.96 -2.40
N LYS A 27 -3.45 -1.21 -3.48
CA LYS A 27 -4.82 -1.11 -4.08
C LYS A 27 -4.89 -0.38 -5.46
N GLY A 28 -6.02 -0.44 -6.18
CA GLY A 28 -6.37 0.18 -7.51
C GLY A 28 -7.51 1.25 -7.49
N LEU A 29 -7.63 2.16 -8.48
CA LEU A 29 -8.46 3.41 -8.43
C LEU A 29 -10.00 3.20 -8.51
N GLN A 30 -10.90 4.10 -8.08
CA GLN A 30 -10.81 5.53 -7.67
C GLN A 30 -9.56 5.96 -6.89
N GLN A 31 -8.94 7.07 -7.31
CA GLN A 31 -8.05 7.91 -6.50
C GLN A 31 -7.01 7.11 -5.67
N GLN A 32 -6.14 6.35 -6.33
CA GLN A 32 -5.06 5.60 -5.66
C GLN A 32 -4.08 6.54 -4.95
N LEU A 33 -4.02 6.36 -3.63
CA LEU A 33 -2.89 6.70 -2.79
C LEU A 33 -2.33 5.38 -2.23
N SER A 34 -1.01 5.17 -2.25
CA SER A 34 -0.38 3.93 -1.74
C SER A 34 0.93 4.19 -1.02
N ALA A 35 1.13 3.48 0.11
CA ALA A 35 2.12 3.75 1.15
C ALA A 35 3.51 3.10 0.92
N SER A 36 4.33 3.00 1.98
CA SER A 36 5.72 2.50 1.98
C SER A 36 5.99 1.50 3.14
N PRO A 37 6.93 0.54 2.98
CA PRO A 37 7.49 -0.25 4.09
C PRO A 37 8.69 0.45 4.75
N THR A 38 8.57 0.78 6.03
CA THR A 38 9.69 0.64 6.99
C THR A 38 9.98 -0.89 7.07
N ALA A 39 11.17 -1.49 7.26
CA ALA A 39 12.54 -0.98 7.32
C ALA A 39 13.64 -2.09 7.28
N SER A 40 14.90 -1.69 7.20
CA SER A 40 15.99 -2.38 7.94
C SER A 40 16.85 -1.29 8.58
N ALA A 41 16.27 -0.59 9.56
CA ALA A 41 16.64 0.78 9.89
C ALA A 41 16.80 1.04 11.40
N LEU A 42 17.51 0.16 12.11
CA LEU A 42 18.14 0.54 13.38
C LEU A 42 19.39 1.40 13.09
N GLY A 43 19.15 2.61 12.55
CA GLY A 43 20.23 3.44 12.02
C GLY A 43 19.90 4.85 11.53
N THR A 44 18.64 5.29 11.42
CA THR A 44 18.33 6.70 11.06
C THR A 44 16.91 7.12 11.45
N TYR A 45 16.79 7.97 12.48
CA TYR A 45 15.52 8.61 12.89
C TYR A 45 15.55 10.10 12.52
N GLY A 46 15.26 10.38 11.26
CA GLY A 46 15.31 11.72 10.64
C GLY A 46 15.54 11.54 9.13
N GLY A 47 14.82 12.28 8.29
CA GLY A 47 14.91 12.13 6.83
C GLY A 47 13.59 12.05 6.08
N ILE A 48 13.53 12.67 4.91
CA ILE A 48 12.53 12.37 3.89
C ILE A 48 13.00 11.17 3.07
N GLU A 49 12.11 10.22 2.82
CA GLU A 49 12.37 9.10 1.92
C GLU A 49 11.75 9.39 0.55
N LEU A 50 12.47 9.09 -0.52
CA LEU A 50 11.91 9.17 -1.87
C LEU A 50 11.29 7.83 -2.23
N LYS A 51 10.00 7.81 -2.63
CA LYS A 51 9.40 6.64 -3.28
C LYS A 51 9.87 6.61 -4.74
N LYS A 52 11.16 6.27 -4.91
CA LYS A 52 11.98 6.42 -6.13
C LYS A 52 11.23 6.07 -7.41
N SER A 53 10.64 4.87 -7.46
CA SER A 53 9.87 4.38 -8.61
C SER A 53 8.71 5.28 -9.06
N THR A 54 8.27 6.25 -8.25
CA THR A 54 7.21 7.23 -8.58
C THR A 54 7.67 8.69 -8.53
N GLY A 55 8.91 8.97 -8.12
CA GLY A 55 9.42 10.33 -7.88
C GLY A 55 8.72 11.12 -6.77
N GLY A 56 7.72 10.52 -6.09
CA GLY A 56 6.96 11.15 -5.01
C GLY A 56 7.67 11.12 -3.67
N ILE A 57 7.49 12.20 -2.90
CA ILE A 57 7.96 12.32 -1.52
C ILE A 57 7.19 11.34 -0.62
N ALA A 58 7.88 10.64 0.28
CA ALA A 58 7.30 9.87 1.37
C ALA A 58 7.87 10.29 2.73
N LYS A 59 7.00 10.41 3.74
CA LYS A 59 7.41 10.62 5.14
C LYS A 59 6.50 9.89 6.10
N SER A 60 7.01 8.88 6.81
CA SER A 60 6.33 8.27 7.95
C SER A 60 6.75 8.95 9.27
N ILE A 61 5.79 9.14 10.18
CA ILE A 61 6.00 9.62 11.55
C ILE A 61 5.31 8.63 12.50
N PRO A 62 6.07 7.84 13.27
CA PRO A 62 5.51 6.96 14.29
C PRO A 62 5.03 7.79 15.49
N LEU A 63 3.85 7.46 16.01
CA LEU A 63 3.26 8.15 17.15
C LEU A 63 3.51 7.41 18.47
N PHE A 64 3.36 6.08 18.46
CA PHE A 64 3.53 5.22 19.61
C PHE A 64 4.16 3.87 19.21
N GLN A 65 4.79 3.19 20.17
CA GLN A 65 5.22 1.79 20.05
C GLN A 65 4.62 0.99 21.20
N LEU A 66 3.55 0.22 20.92
CA LEU A 66 2.73 -0.42 21.95
C LEU A 66 2.85 -1.94 21.89
N LYS A 67 2.72 -2.59 23.05
CA LYS A 67 2.75 -4.05 23.17
C LYS A 67 1.63 -4.52 24.10
N GLN A 68 0.89 -5.53 23.66
CA GLN A 68 -0.19 -6.20 24.40
C GLN A 68 0.04 -7.72 24.32
N GLY A 69 0.71 -8.31 25.32
CA GLY A 69 1.15 -9.70 25.25
C GLY A 69 1.97 -9.98 23.98
N ALA A 70 1.55 -10.92 23.14
CA ALA A 70 2.20 -11.21 21.86
C ALA A 70 1.90 -10.20 20.73
N ILE A 71 0.93 -9.27 20.89
CA ILE A 71 0.57 -8.28 19.87
C ILE A 71 1.47 -7.04 20.00
N SER A 72 2.08 -6.62 18.89
CA SER A 72 2.72 -5.30 18.75
C SER A 72 1.82 -4.38 17.92
N TYR A 73 1.65 -3.13 18.34
CA TYR A 73 0.80 -2.15 17.66
C TYR A 73 1.46 -0.76 17.65
N ASN A 74 1.84 -0.29 16.47
CA ASN A 74 2.67 0.90 16.28
C ASN A 74 1.95 1.88 15.32
N PRO A 75 1.02 2.72 15.79
CA PRO A 75 0.30 3.66 14.92
C PRO A 75 1.24 4.73 14.32
N THR A 76 1.15 4.92 13.00
CA THR A 76 1.92 5.93 12.24
C THR A 76 1.00 6.88 11.46
N ILE A 77 1.54 8.04 11.07
CA ILE A 77 0.96 8.91 10.03
C ILE A 77 1.95 9.04 8.87
N GLU A 78 1.45 9.14 7.65
CA GLU A 78 2.28 9.11 6.44
C GLU A 78 1.88 10.18 5.43
N TYR A 79 2.85 11.03 5.05
CA TYR A 79 2.71 11.93 3.91
C TYR A 79 3.17 11.26 2.62
N TYR A 80 2.36 11.32 1.56
CA TYR A 80 2.76 10.98 0.20
C TYR A 80 2.11 11.91 -0.83
N SER A 81 2.91 12.41 -1.79
CA SER A 81 2.41 13.27 -2.88
C SER A 81 3.34 13.31 -4.10
N THR A 82 2.74 13.49 -5.27
CA THR A 82 3.39 13.87 -6.55
C THR A 82 2.79 15.17 -7.11
N GLY A 83 2.26 16.02 -6.22
CA GLY A 83 1.40 17.17 -6.54
C GLY A 83 0.04 17.09 -5.85
N VAL A 84 -0.70 18.20 -5.85
CA VAL A 84 -2.08 18.27 -5.36
C VAL A 84 -3.00 18.54 -6.56
N ARG A 85 -3.93 17.62 -6.84
CA ARG A 85 -4.95 17.82 -7.87
C ARG A 85 -5.98 18.85 -7.39
N VAL A 86 -6.55 19.65 -8.29
CA VAL A 86 -7.59 20.65 -7.96
C VAL A 86 -8.78 20.01 -7.23
N ASN A 87 -9.08 18.74 -7.55
CA ASN A 87 -10.17 17.97 -6.96
C ASN A 87 -9.79 17.07 -5.77
N ASP A 88 -8.56 17.16 -5.28
CA ASP A 88 -8.19 16.51 -4.04
C ASP A 88 -8.83 17.19 -2.82
N TRP A 89 -9.13 16.36 -1.83
CA TRP A 89 -9.51 16.75 -0.48
C TRP A 89 -8.71 15.90 0.51
N GLY A 90 -8.46 16.44 1.70
CA GLY A 90 -7.66 15.74 2.70
C GLY A 90 -8.40 14.57 3.35
N GLY A 91 -7.64 13.58 3.81
CA GLY A 91 -8.12 12.59 4.79
C GLY A 91 -8.39 13.25 6.15
N ARG A 92 -8.45 12.49 7.24
CA ARG A 92 -8.67 13.08 8.58
C ARG A 92 -7.46 13.84 9.13
N LEU A 93 -6.34 13.76 8.42
CA LEU A 93 -5.10 14.51 8.64
C LEU A 93 -4.86 15.61 7.58
N GLY A 94 -5.85 15.93 6.73
CA GLY A 94 -5.69 16.94 5.68
C GLY A 94 -4.97 16.40 4.42
N ILE A 95 -4.58 17.30 3.52
CA ILE A 95 -4.10 16.94 2.17
C ILE A 95 -2.71 16.29 2.20
N GLY A 96 -2.60 15.17 1.47
CA GLY A 96 -1.37 14.37 1.32
C GLY A 96 -1.02 13.47 2.52
N TRP A 97 -1.70 13.62 3.66
CA TRP A 97 -1.49 12.81 4.86
C TRP A 97 -2.51 11.67 4.99
N ASN A 98 -2.03 10.49 5.37
CA ASN A 98 -2.83 9.28 5.61
C ASN A 98 -2.55 8.73 7.02
N GLU A 99 -3.59 8.18 7.67
CA GLU A 99 -3.48 7.49 8.95
C GLU A 99 -3.26 5.97 8.79
N ASN A 100 -2.36 5.38 9.59
CA ASN A 100 -2.14 3.92 9.68
C ASN A 100 -2.44 3.43 11.10
N PHE A 101 -3.66 3.68 11.56
CA PHE A 101 -4.13 3.30 12.91
C PHE A 101 -4.98 2.03 12.93
N THR A 102 -5.47 1.58 11.77
CA THR A 102 -6.32 0.38 11.68
C THR A 102 -6.12 -0.32 10.34
N ALA A 103 -6.34 -1.63 10.32
CA ALA A 103 -6.53 -2.35 9.08
C ALA A 103 -7.95 -2.13 8.54
N VAL A 104 -8.10 -2.15 7.22
CA VAL A 104 -9.38 -2.06 6.51
C VAL A 104 -9.35 -3.00 5.30
N ILE A 105 -10.44 -3.72 5.06
CA ILE A 105 -10.72 -4.39 3.79
C ILE A 105 -11.59 -3.44 2.97
N HIS A 106 -11.18 -3.12 1.74
CA HIS A 106 -11.95 -2.25 0.84
C HIS A 106 -12.41 -3.06 -0.39
N ARG A 107 -13.71 -2.99 -0.71
CA ARG A 107 -14.30 -3.56 -1.92
C ARG A 107 -14.39 -2.51 -3.02
N THR A 108 -14.04 -2.89 -4.23
CA THR A 108 -14.39 -2.17 -5.46
C THR A 108 -15.48 -2.98 -6.15
N ILE A 109 -16.71 -2.47 -6.14
CA ILE A 109 -17.85 -3.14 -6.77
C ILE A 109 -17.69 -3.03 -8.29
N ARG A 110 -17.93 -4.13 -9.01
CA ARG A 110 -17.92 -4.19 -10.48
C ARG A 110 -19.24 -4.76 -10.95
N SER A 111 -19.98 -4.05 -11.79
CA SER A 111 -21.31 -4.48 -12.25
C SER A 111 -22.27 -4.75 -11.06
N VAL A 112 -22.60 -6.02 -10.76
CA VAL A 112 -23.53 -6.41 -9.69
C VAL A 112 -22.74 -6.78 -8.43
N PRO A 113 -23.17 -6.39 -7.21
CA PRO A 113 -22.42 -6.74 -6.01
C PRO A 113 -22.53 -8.25 -5.74
N ASP A 114 -21.40 -8.92 -5.49
CA ASP A 114 -21.26 -10.38 -5.38
C ASP A 114 -22.39 -11.11 -4.62
N GLU A 115 -22.88 -10.59 -3.48
CA GLU A 115 -23.96 -11.20 -2.70
C GLU A 115 -25.35 -11.23 -3.38
N TYR A 116 -25.56 -10.47 -4.46
CA TYR A 116 -26.80 -10.45 -5.26
C TYR A 116 -26.66 -11.19 -6.61
N ALA A 117 -25.44 -11.48 -7.06
CA ALA A 117 -25.16 -12.14 -8.32
C ALA A 117 -25.48 -13.66 -8.28
N THR A 118 -26.76 -14.01 -8.37
CA THR A 118 -27.24 -15.41 -8.35
C THR A 118 -26.81 -16.25 -9.55
N GLN A 119 -26.42 -15.61 -10.65
CA GLN A 119 -25.96 -16.22 -11.89
C GLN A 119 -24.71 -15.49 -12.39
N ARG A 120 -23.79 -16.24 -12.99
CA ARG A 120 -22.52 -15.72 -13.54
C ARG A 120 -22.39 -16.10 -15.01
N LEU A 121 -21.60 -15.35 -15.77
CA LEU A 121 -21.21 -15.75 -17.12
C LEU A 121 -20.41 -17.07 -17.06
N THR A 122 -20.93 -18.12 -17.71
CA THR A 122 -20.27 -19.45 -17.81
C THR A 122 -19.77 -19.76 -19.22
N THR A 123 -20.14 -18.95 -20.21
CA THR A 123 -19.72 -19.11 -21.61
C THR A 123 -18.54 -18.17 -21.90
N PRO A 124 -17.39 -18.69 -22.40
CA PRO A 124 -16.25 -17.83 -22.74
C PRO A 124 -16.62 -16.73 -23.74
N VAL A 125 -16.09 -15.52 -23.56
CA VAL A 125 -16.57 -14.33 -24.28
C VAL A 125 -16.43 -14.48 -25.80
N TYR A 126 -15.34 -15.12 -26.25
CA TYR A 126 -15.12 -15.39 -27.68
C TYR A 126 -16.24 -16.24 -28.32
N GLN A 127 -16.90 -17.14 -27.56
CA GLN A 127 -18.00 -17.97 -28.06
C GLN A 127 -19.30 -17.19 -28.19
N LEU A 128 -19.56 -16.23 -27.30
CA LEU A 128 -20.69 -15.30 -27.42
C LEU A 128 -20.61 -14.55 -28.74
N VAL A 129 -19.43 -13.98 -29.03
CA VAL A 129 -19.24 -13.09 -30.18
C VAL A 129 -19.17 -13.84 -31.52
N GLN A 130 -18.38 -14.92 -31.61
CA GLN A 130 -18.16 -15.61 -32.90
C GLN A 130 -19.41 -16.37 -33.39
N ASN A 131 -20.33 -16.73 -32.49
CA ASN A 131 -21.56 -17.44 -32.83
C ASN A 131 -22.78 -16.68 -32.24
N PRO A 132 -23.20 -15.56 -32.85
CA PRO A 132 -24.36 -14.81 -32.36
C PRO A 132 -25.61 -15.67 -32.50
N THR A 133 -26.22 -15.99 -31.35
CA THR A 133 -27.53 -16.65 -31.26
C THR A 133 -28.47 -15.75 -30.48
N SER A 134 -29.79 -15.97 -30.61
CA SER A 134 -30.78 -15.22 -29.82
C SER A 134 -30.53 -15.36 -28.32
N ALA A 135 -30.03 -16.52 -27.86
CA ALA A 135 -29.66 -16.73 -26.46
C ALA A 135 -28.44 -15.89 -26.06
N ASN A 136 -27.38 -15.89 -26.86
CA ASN A 136 -26.17 -15.12 -26.55
C ASN A 136 -26.43 -13.60 -26.59
N TYR A 137 -27.28 -13.12 -27.50
CA TYR A 137 -27.74 -11.72 -27.52
C TYR A 137 -28.52 -11.35 -26.26
N GLN A 138 -29.43 -12.22 -25.81
CA GLN A 138 -30.15 -12.02 -24.55
C GLN A 138 -29.20 -12.01 -23.34
N THR A 139 -28.18 -12.88 -23.30
CA THR A 139 -27.14 -12.85 -22.25
C THR A 139 -26.41 -11.51 -22.21
N VAL A 140 -25.94 -11.00 -23.36
CA VAL A 140 -25.23 -9.71 -23.46
C VAL A 140 -26.12 -8.55 -23.01
N SER A 141 -27.37 -8.50 -23.49
CA SER A 141 -28.36 -7.50 -23.06
C SER A 141 -28.70 -7.61 -21.57
N THR A 142 -28.69 -8.81 -21.00
CA THR A 142 -28.96 -9.03 -19.57
C THR A 142 -27.80 -8.55 -18.70
N ILE A 143 -26.54 -8.80 -19.11
CA ILE A 143 -25.35 -8.30 -18.40
C ILE A 143 -25.38 -6.76 -18.33
N GLU A 144 -25.63 -6.10 -19.47
CA GLU A 144 -25.69 -4.63 -19.54
C GLU A 144 -26.82 -4.07 -18.66
N ALA A 145 -28.04 -4.61 -18.78
CA ALA A 145 -29.19 -4.16 -18.00
C ALA A 145 -29.02 -4.39 -16.48
N HIS A 146 -28.36 -5.49 -16.08
CA HIS A 146 -28.16 -5.84 -14.68
C HIS A 146 -26.96 -5.13 -14.02
N GLY A 147 -25.91 -4.79 -14.77
CA GLY A 147 -24.79 -3.99 -14.27
C GLY A 147 -25.16 -2.54 -13.94
N ASN A 148 -26.34 -2.07 -14.37
CA ASN A 148 -26.83 -0.73 -14.07
C ASN A 148 -27.55 -0.66 -12.72
N LEU A 149 -26.77 -0.44 -11.64
CA LEU A 149 -27.21 -0.31 -10.25
C LEU A 149 -28.34 0.73 -9.98
N ILE A 150 -28.65 1.61 -10.94
CA ILE A 150 -29.70 2.62 -10.83
C ILE A 150 -31.10 1.99 -10.99
N ASN A 151 -31.23 0.89 -11.74
CA ASN A 151 -32.52 0.26 -12.06
C ASN A 151 -32.92 -0.90 -11.14
N GLY A 152 -32.24 -1.05 -10.00
CA GLY A 152 -32.35 -2.18 -9.09
C GLY A 152 -31.12 -3.10 -9.16
N VAL A 153 -31.02 -4.06 -8.25
CA VAL A 153 -29.88 -4.99 -8.24
C VAL A 153 -30.20 -6.18 -9.14
N GLY A 154 -29.49 -6.26 -10.27
CA GLY A 154 -29.58 -7.39 -11.19
C GLY A 154 -29.09 -8.69 -10.56
N SER A 155 -29.42 -9.83 -11.20
CA SER A 155 -29.13 -11.17 -10.64
C SER A 155 -28.17 -12.01 -11.48
N PHE A 156 -27.73 -11.47 -12.61
CA PHE A 156 -26.78 -12.09 -13.55
C PHE A 156 -25.61 -11.14 -13.75
N ASP A 157 -24.38 -11.66 -13.67
CA ASP A 157 -23.19 -10.82 -13.63
C ASP A 157 -21.99 -11.40 -14.41
N GLY A 158 -21.21 -10.51 -15.02
CA GLY A 158 -20.02 -10.83 -15.80
C GLY A 158 -18.69 -10.56 -15.09
N GLU A 159 -18.70 -9.92 -13.92
CA GLU A 159 -17.48 -9.46 -13.23
C GLU A 159 -17.50 -9.79 -11.74
N TYR A 160 -16.37 -10.23 -11.16
CA TYR A 160 -16.27 -10.37 -9.69
C TYR A 160 -15.89 -9.05 -9.02
N ASP A 161 -16.45 -8.80 -7.83
CA ASP A 161 -16.01 -7.69 -6.99
C ASP A 161 -14.59 -7.88 -6.47
N LEU A 162 -13.80 -6.81 -6.53
CA LEU A 162 -12.41 -6.84 -6.10
C LEU A 162 -12.27 -6.33 -4.67
N PHE A 163 -11.99 -7.25 -3.75
CA PHE A 163 -11.61 -6.93 -2.37
C PHE A 163 -10.11 -6.71 -2.29
N SER A 164 -9.67 -5.84 -1.40
CA SER A 164 -8.25 -5.63 -1.11
C SER A 164 -8.05 -5.30 0.35
N TYR A 165 -6.94 -5.76 0.92
CA TYR A 165 -6.63 -5.61 2.34
C TYR A 165 -5.24 -5.01 2.54
N ASN A 166 -5.12 -4.23 3.61
CA ASN A 166 -3.85 -3.89 4.26
C ASN A 166 -4.00 -4.12 5.76
N ILE A 167 -3.18 -5.01 6.31
CA ILE A 167 -3.16 -5.36 7.71
C ILE A 167 -1.75 -5.10 8.24
N PHE A 168 -1.51 -3.86 8.67
CA PHE A 168 -0.22 -3.41 9.22
C PHE A 168 0.97 -3.85 8.34
N GLY A 169 0.82 -3.69 7.03
CA GLY A 169 1.82 -4.05 6.02
C GLY A 169 1.69 -5.45 5.41
N ILE A 170 0.79 -6.32 5.86
CA ILE A 170 0.43 -7.53 5.10
C ILE A 170 -0.68 -7.15 4.11
N SER A 171 -0.47 -7.38 2.82
CA SER A 171 -1.37 -6.87 1.78
C SER A 171 -1.63 -7.83 0.62
N GLY A 172 -2.67 -7.50 -0.15
CA GLY A 172 -3.07 -8.24 -1.34
C GLY A 172 -4.52 -7.97 -1.73
N GLN A 173 -4.99 -8.77 -2.68
CA GLN A 173 -6.34 -8.71 -3.23
C GLN A 173 -7.05 -10.07 -3.10
N PHE A 174 -8.37 -10.09 -3.19
CA PHE A 174 -9.14 -11.32 -3.35
C PHE A 174 -10.48 -11.07 -4.03
N ILE A 175 -11.05 -12.13 -4.60
CA ILE A 175 -12.44 -12.19 -5.07
C ILE A 175 -13.20 -13.27 -4.30
N ILE A 176 -14.53 -13.27 -4.34
CA ILE A 176 -15.36 -14.31 -3.71
C ILE A 176 -15.93 -15.23 -4.78
N VAL A 177 -15.43 -16.47 -4.82
CA VAL A 177 -15.88 -17.52 -5.76
C VAL A 177 -16.53 -18.63 -4.93
N ASN A 178 -17.80 -18.95 -5.20
CA ASN A 178 -18.57 -19.97 -4.46
C ASN A 178 -18.51 -19.79 -2.93
N ASN A 179 -18.66 -18.54 -2.45
CA ASN A 179 -18.54 -18.12 -1.04
C ASN A 179 -17.15 -18.39 -0.40
N GLN A 180 -16.11 -18.60 -1.21
CA GLN A 180 -14.73 -18.73 -0.75
C GLN A 180 -13.87 -17.58 -1.29
N ALA A 181 -13.03 -17.02 -0.43
CA ALA A 181 -12.07 -15.99 -0.83
C ALA A 181 -10.91 -16.62 -1.62
N VAL A 182 -10.73 -16.19 -2.88
CA VAL A 182 -9.61 -16.59 -3.73
C VAL A 182 -8.62 -15.45 -3.78
N LEU A 183 -7.42 -15.67 -3.21
CA LEU A 183 -6.35 -14.67 -3.19
C LEU A 183 -5.88 -14.36 -4.62
N LEU A 184 -5.77 -13.06 -4.89
CA LEU A 184 -5.10 -12.49 -6.05
C LEU A 184 -3.92 -11.68 -5.52
N ASN A 185 -2.80 -11.66 -6.25
CA ASN A 185 -1.77 -10.66 -6.06
C ASN A 185 -1.36 -10.48 -4.58
N HIS A 186 -0.59 -11.42 -4.04
CA HIS A 186 -0.23 -11.45 -2.62
C HIS A 186 1.24 -11.82 -2.43
N GLN A 187 1.92 -11.19 -1.48
CA GLN A 187 3.33 -11.47 -1.19
C GLN A 187 3.47 -12.71 -0.27
N GLU A 188 2.64 -12.79 0.78
CA GLU A 188 2.60 -13.90 1.72
C GLU A 188 1.27 -14.66 1.61
N LYS A 189 1.28 -16.00 1.70
CA LYS A 189 0.04 -16.77 1.87
C LYS A 189 -0.57 -16.43 3.24
N ILE A 190 -1.80 -15.96 3.20
CA ILE A 190 -2.69 -15.79 4.35
C ILE A 190 -3.89 -16.71 4.19
N LYS A 191 -4.69 -16.85 5.24
CA LYS A 191 -6.03 -17.46 5.16
C LYS A 191 -7.10 -16.37 5.26
N ILE A 192 -8.07 -16.38 4.35
CA ILE A 192 -9.26 -15.52 4.45
C ILE A 192 -10.48 -16.43 4.60
N ASP A 193 -11.13 -16.36 5.76
CA ASP A 193 -12.41 -17.00 6.04
C ASP A 193 -13.54 -16.00 5.80
N VAL A 194 -14.50 -16.36 4.93
CA VAL A 194 -15.79 -15.67 4.80
C VAL A 194 -16.73 -16.22 5.88
N LEU A 195 -17.14 -15.38 6.82
CA LEU A 195 -17.84 -15.81 8.06
C LEU A 195 -19.36 -15.76 7.94
N SER A 196 -19.89 -14.78 7.21
CA SER A 196 -21.30 -14.66 6.83
C SER A 196 -21.37 -14.07 5.43
N THR A 197 -22.49 -14.30 4.74
CA THR A 197 -22.89 -13.61 3.49
C THR A 197 -24.18 -12.80 3.67
N THR A 198 -24.80 -12.84 4.86
CA THR A 198 -26.12 -12.25 5.12
C THR A 198 -26.07 -11.38 6.39
N PRO A 199 -26.53 -10.11 6.34
CA PRO A 199 -27.00 -9.36 5.16
C PRO A 199 -25.86 -8.93 4.22
N THR A 200 -24.61 -9.20 4.58
CA THR A 200 -23.41 -8.91 3.78
C THR A 200 -22.28 -9.87 4.14
N HIS A 201 -21.27 -9.92 3.28
CA HIS A 201 -19.99 -10.54 3.55
C HIS A 201 -19.34 -10.03 4.84
N THR A 202 -18.71 -10.92 5.61
CA THR A 202 -17.84 -10.58 6.75
C THR A 202 -16.62 -11.51 6.79
N PHE A 203 -15.51 -11.06 7.35
CA PHE A 203 -14.22 -11.72 7.17
C PHE A 203 -13.44 -11.96 8.46
N ARG A 204 -12.66 -13.04 8.47
CA ARG A 204 -11.48 -13.20 9.34
C ARG A 204 -10.27 -13.49 8.46
N ILE A 205 -9.21 -12.73 8.67
CA ILE A 205 -7.91 -12.98 8.04
C ILE A 205 -6.95 -13.58 9.07
N THR A 206 -6.19 -14.60 8.69
CA THR A 206 -5.15 -15.20 9.53
C THR A 206 -3.80 -15.12 8.82
N ASP A 207 -2.80 -14.52 9.47
CA ASP A 207 -1.42 -14.45 8.94
C ASP A 207 -0.65 -15.76 9.14
N ASN A 208 0.49 -15.92 8.46
CA ASN A 208 1.35 -17.12 8.56
C ASN A 208 1.99 -17.35 9.94
N ARG A 209 1.77 -16.47 10.92
CA ARG A 209 2.17 -16.64 12.33
C ARG A 209 0.97 -17.08 13.20
N GLY A 210 -0.24 -17.14 12.66
CA GLY A 210 -1.47 -17.51 13.35
C GLY A 210 -2.21 -16.34 14.02
N PHE A 211 -1.81 -15.09 13.81
CA PHE A 211 -2.57 -13.92 14.27
C PHE A 211 -3.86 -13.79 13.45
N LYS A 212 -4.98 -13.56 14.13
CA LYS A 212 -6.30 -13.42 13.51
C LYS A 212 -6.76 -11.97 13.57
N TYR A 213 -7.29 -11.50 12.45
CA TYR A 213 -7.79 -10.14 12.24
C TYR A 213 -9.26 -10.23 11.84
N TYR A 214 -10.14 -9.63 12.64
CA TYR A 214 -11.59 -9.77 12.50
C TYR A 214 -12.24 -8.53 11.89
N PHE A 215 -13.09 -8.74 10.89
CA PHE A 215 -13.76 -7.70 10.09
C PHE A 215 -15.25 -8.05 9.96
N GLN A 216 -16.02 -7.81 11.03
CA GLN A 216 -17.36 -8.36 11.23
C GLN A 216 -18.45 -7.32 11.48
N THR A 217 -18.22 -6.31 12.32
CA THR A 217 -19.30 -5.41 12.80
C THR A 217 -19.16 -3.96 12.37
N GLU A 218 -17.96 -3.52 11.97
CA GLU A 218 -17.69 -2.12 11.67
C GLU A 218 -17.55 -1.94 10.16
N ILE A 219 -18.71 -1.79 9.52
CA ILE A 219 -18.86 -1.74 8.06
C ILE A 219 -19.19 -0.31 7.64
N GLU A 220 -18.54 0.17 6.58
CA GLU A 220 -18.91 1.38 5.85
C GLU A 220 -19.89 1.03 4.73
N TYR A 221 -20.93 1.85 4.61
CA TYR A 221 -21.90 1.79 3.53
C TYR A 221 -21.79 3.05 2.67
N THR A 222 -21.74 2.86 1.35
CA THR A 222 -21.65 3.95 0.37
C THR A 222 -22.67 3.72 -0.74
N CYS A 223 -23.28 4.80 -1.22
CA CYS A 223 -24.02 4.84 -2.48
C CYS A 223 -23.56 6.01 -3.35
N MET A 224 -23.75 5.86 -4.66
CA MET A 224 -23.59 6.94 -5.63
C MET A 224 -24.96 7.39 -6.15
N GLY A 225 -25.06 8.65 -6.55
CA GLY A 225 -26.23 9.19 -7.21
C GLY A 225 -25.84 10.12 -8.35
N ILE A 226 -26.66 10.10 -9.40
CA ILE A 226 -26.61 11.03 -10.53
C ILE A 226 -27.83 11.94 -10.40
N ASP A 227 -27.56 13.25 -10.36
CA ASP A 227 -28.47 14.41 -10.37
C ASP A 227 -29.62 14.48 -9.35
N GLU A 228 -30.29 13.39 -8.98
CA GLU A 228 -31.29 13.34 -7.90
C GLU A 228 -31.44 11.95 -7.22
N TYR A 229 -31.15 10.85 -7.92
CA TYR A 229 -31.49 9.50 -7.43
C TYR A 229 -30.37 8.90 -6.55
N VAL A 230 -30.67 8.68 -5.27
CA VAL A 230 -29.79 7.96 -4.34
C VAL A 230 -30.01 6.45 -4.48
N THR A 231 -28.99 5.72 -4.92
CA THR A 231 -29.01 4.25 -5.00
C THR A 231 -28.98 3.59 -3.61
N THR A 232 -29.32 2.30 -3.56
CA THR A 232 -29.16 1.46 -2.35
C THR A 232 -27.75 1.57 -1.80
N SER A 233 -27.61 1.85 -0.50
CA SER A 233 -26.29 1.94 0.14
C SER A 233 -25.68 0.54 0.30
N LEU A 234 -24.49 0.34 -0.25
CA LEU A 234 -23.81 -0.95 -0.34
C LEU A 234 -22.56 -0.98 0.53
N PRO A 235 -22.19 -2.14 1.09
CA PRO A 235 -21.03 -2.26 1.96
C PRO A 235 -19.73 -2.18 1.15
N THR A 236 -18.95 -1.12 1.37
CA THR A 236 -17.73 -0.79 0.61
C THR A 236 -16.43 -0.98 1.39
N ALA A 237 -16.46 -0.94 2.72
CA ALA A 237 -15.28 -1.22 3.53
C ALA A 237 -15.63 -1.89 4.87
N TRP A 238 -14.72 -2.72 5.38
CA TRP A 238 -14.81 -3.38 6.67
C TRP A 238 -13.59 -2.99 7.50
N PHE A 239 -13.83 -2.38 8.66
CA PHE A 239 -12.81 -1.94 9.59
C PHE A 239 -12.46 -3.07 10.56
N LEU A 240 -11.19 -3.12 10.97
CA LEU A 240 -10.71 -4.10 11.95
C LEU A 240 -11.44 -3.93 13.27
N ASN A 241 -12.01 -5.01 13.80
CA ASN A 241 -12.66 -5.05 15.11
C ASN A 241 -11.70 -5.51 16.21
N LYS A 242 -10.91 -6.55 15.91
CA LYS A 242 -10.10 -7.26 16.89
C LYS A 242 -8.88 -7.88 16.23
N ILE A 243 -7.75 -7.79 16.92
CA ILE A 243 -6.58 -8.66 16.71
C ILE A 243 -6.58 -9.70 17.83
N GLU A 244 -6.35 -10.96 17.48
CA GLU A 244 -6.18 -12.06 18.43
C GLU A 244 -4.85 -12.77 18.13
N SER A 245 -3.98 -12.90 19.14
CA SER A 245 -2.72 -13.61 19.00
C SER A 245 -2.94 -15.13 18.97
N PRO A 246 -1.95 -15.92 18.49
CA PRO A 246 -1.99 -17.39 18.62
C PRO A 246 -2.16 -17.89 20.07
N TYR A 247 -1.88 -17.03 21.06
CA TYR A 247 -1.89 -17.32 22.50
C TYR A 247 -3.10 -16.68 23.24
N ASN A 248 -4.09 -16.16 22.49
CA ASN A 248 -5.31 -15.53 23.00
C ASN A 248 -5.12 -14.17 23.70
N ASP A 249 -4.03 -13.44 23.42
CA ASP A 249 -4.02 -11.99 23.69
C ASP A 249 -4.94 -11.30 22.70
N GLU A 250 -5.65 -10.26 23.15
CA GLU A 250 -6.59 -9.51 22.32
C GLU A 250 -6.29 -8.01 22.32
N LEU A 251 -6.54 -7.38 21.17
CA LEU A 251 -6.56 -5.93 21.01
C LEU A 251 -7.82 -5.53 20.24
N ASN A 252 -8.71 -4.77 20.89
CA ASN A 252 -10.02 -4.40 20.36
C ASN A 252 -10.03 -2.96 19.83
N PHE A 253 -10.75 -2.73 18.73
CA PHE A 253 -10.82 -1.47 18.00
C PHE A 253 -12.28 -1.02 17.96
N ASN A 254 -12.57 0.15 18.54
CA ASN A 254 -13.93 0.69 18.66
C ASN A 254 -14.09 1.95 17.82
N TYR A 255 -15.27 2.16 17.25
CA TYR A 255 -15.53 3.24 16.30
C TYR A 255 -16.81 4.01 16.61
N MET A 256 -16.87 5.25 16.14
CA MET A 256 -18.11 6.00 15.95
C MET A 256 -18.45 6.04 14.46
N SER A 257 -19.74 5.96 14.13
CA SER A 257 -20.21 6.16 12.77
C SER A 257 -20.31 7.66 12.45
N VAL A 258 -19.84 8.06 11.28
CA VAL A 258 -20.06 9.40 10.70
C VAL A 258 -20.73 9.26 9.34
N SER A 259 -21.43 10.29 8.90
CA SER A 259 -22.10 10.28 7.59
C SER A 259 -21.93 11.63 6.93
N TYR A 260 -21.52 11.61 5.66
CA TYR A 260 -21.31 12.80 4.85
C TYR A 260 -21.77 12.56 3.41
N ALA A 261 -22.07 13.65 2.71
CA ALA A 261 -22.29 13.68 1.27
C ALA A 261 -21.15 14.48 0.63
N CYS A 262 -20.65 14.05 -0.52
CA CYS A 262 -19.71 14.85 -1.29
C CYS A 262 -19.97 14.78 -2.80
N LYS A 263 -19.70 15.90 -3.47
CA LYS A 263 -19.52 15.95 -4.93
C LYS A 263 -18.20 15.22 -5.22
N THR A 264 -18.24 14.20 -6.08
CA THR A 264 -17.07 13.38 -6.44
C THR A 264 -16.53 13.77 -7.81
N ASN A 265 -17.40 13.99 -8.79
CA ASN A 265 -17.02 14.35 -10.15
C ASN A 265 -17.98 15.37 -10.76
N PHE A 266 -17.49 16.08 -11.75
CA PHE A 266 -18.23 16.89 -12.69
C PHE A 266 -17.80 16.46 -14.10
N ILE A 267 -18.76 16.12 -14.94
CA ILE A 267 -18.55 15.66 -16.32
C ILE A 267 -19.14 16.70 -17.26
N GLN A 268 -18.45 17.00 -18.35
CA GLN A 268 -18.98 17.80 -19.46
C GLN A 268 -18.96 16.94 -20.72
N ASN A 269 -20.09 16.91 -21.42
CA ASN A 269 -20.22 16.28 -22.73
C ASN A 269 -20.53 17.36 -23.77
N PHE A 270 -19.88 17.29 -24.93
CA PHE A 270 -20.23 18.06 -26.11
C PHE A 270 -20.43 17.12 -27.30
N SER A 271 -21.65 17.03 -27.80
CA SER A 271 -22.04 16.19 -28.93
C SER A 271 -22.19 17.03 -30.19
N PHE A 272 -21.50 16.65 -31.26
CA PHE A 272 -21.58 17.24 -32.59
C PHE A 272 -22.19 16.23 -33.57
N LYS A 273 -23.27 16.61 -34.26
CA LYS A 273 -23.95 15.77 -35.27
C LYS A 273 -23.23 15.90 -36.62
N ASP A 274 -22.89 14.77 -37.22
CA ASP A 274 -22.34 14.61 -38.57
C ASP A 274 -23.24 13.65 -39.38
N GLY A 275 -23.85 14.17 -40.45
CA GLY A 275 -24.74 13.41 -41.31
C GLY A 275 -25.84 14.25 -41.98
N GLU A 276 -26.31 13.77 -43.12
CA GLU A 276 -27.45 14.31 -43.86
C GLU A 276 -28.77 14.06 -43.11
N GLU A 277 -29.66 15.05 -43.11
CA GLU A 277 -31.00 14.96 -42.52
C GLU A 277 -32.03 14.89 -43.65
N ILE A 278 -32.84 13.82 -43.69
CA ILE A 278 -34.06 13.82 -44.50
C ILE A 278 -35.04 14.72 -43.75
N GLY A 279 -35.43 15.85 -44.35
CA GLY A 279 -36.35 16.78 -43.72
C GLY A 279 -37.70 16.14 -43.41
N ASP A 280 -38.31 16.51 -42.28
CA ASP A 280 -39.64 16.04 -41.84
C ASP A 280 -40.80 16.53 -42.74
N ASP A 281 -40.53 17.21 -43.86
CA ASP A 281 -41.52 17.73 -44.79
C ASP A 281 -41.58 16.91 -46.09
N TYR A 282 -42.77 16.44 -46.43
CA TYR A 282 -43.00 15.28 -47.31
C TYR A 282 -42.76 15.51 -48.82
N ASP A 283 -42.17 16.65 -49.23
CA ASP A 283 -42.30 17.16 -50.61
C ASP A 283 -41.08 17.89 -51.22
N TYR A 284 -39.90 17.98 -50.56
CA TYR A 284 -38.71 18.62 -51.17
C TYR A 284 -37.36 17.95 -50.90
N CYS A 285 -36.69 17.51 -51.97
CA CYS A 285 -35.30 17.07 -51.96
C CYS A 285 -34.32 18.27 -52.13
N ILE A 286 -33.85 18.84 -51.02
CA ILE A 286 -32.63 19.69 -50.89
C ILE A 286 -32.05 19.35 -49.50
N ASP A 287 -30.80 18.89 -49.29
CA ASP A 287 -29.46 19.27 -49.80
C ASP A 287 -28.77 20.41 -48.99
N ASP A 288 -28.99 20.46 -47.67
CA ASP A 288 -28.24 21.31 -46.71
C ASP A 288 -27.84 20.53 -45.43
N LEU A 289 -26.55 20.56 -45.07
CA LEU A 289 -25.98 19.89 -43.89
C LEU A 289 -26.17 20.72 -42.60
N TYR A 290 -27.27 20.49 -41.88
CA TYR A 290 -27.53 21.11 -40.57
C TYR A 290 -26.70 20.51 -39.44
N HIS A 291 -25.51 21.08 -39.24
CA HIS A 291 -24.66 20.82 -38.07
C HIS A 291 -25.33 21.35 -36.80
N THR A 292 -25.95 20.45 -36.04
CA THR A 292 -26.48 20.73 -34.71
C THR A 292 -25.53 20.19 -33.65
N TYR A 293 -25.33 20.97 -32.59
CA TYR A 293 -24.54 20.59 -31.44
C TYR A 293 -25.38 20.65 -30.17
N GLY A 294 -25.05 19.82 -29.20
CA GLY A 294 -25.65 19.80 -27.88
C GLY A 294 -24.59 19.60 -26.82
N ASN A 295 -24.80 20.16 -25.63
CA ASN A 295 -23.92 19.95 -24.49
C ASN A 295 -24.72 19.52 -23.26
N SER A 296 -24.13 18.69 -22.42
CA SER A 296 -24.66 18.35 -21.10
C SER A 296 -23.56 18.41 -20.05
N TYR A 297 -23.98 18.55 -18.80
CA TYR A 297 -23.10 18.52 -17.64
C TYR A 297 -23.76 17.66 -16.56
N GLU A 298 -22.96 16.87 -15.84
CA GLU A 298 -23.44 15.91 -14.84
C GLU A 298 -22.62 16.06 -13.55
N VAL A 299 -23.30 16.03 -12.38
CA VAL A 299 -22.64 16.11 -11.07
C VAL A 299 -22.77 14.78 -10.34
N SER A 300 -21.69 13.99 -10.30
CA SER A 300 -21.67 12.76 -9.51
C SER A 300 -21.62 13.09 -8.01
N ARG A 301 -22.59 12.56 -7.25
CA ARG A 301 -22.66 12.69 -5.79
C ARG A 301 -22.42 11.33 -5.13
N ARG A 302 -21.74 11.32 -3.98
CA ARG A 302 -21.51 10.13 -3.14
C ARG A 302 -21.99 10.41 -1.73
N TYR A 303 -22.75 9.47 -1.18
CA TYR A 303 -23.15 9.48 0.23
C TYR A 303 -22.44 8.31 0.90
N THR A 304 -21.77 8.58 2.01
CA THR A 304 -20.95 7.58 2.71
C THR A 304 -21.25 7.64 4.21
N GLN A 305 -21.63 6.49 4.78
CA GLN A 305 -21.65 6.24 6.21
C GLN A 305 -20.42 5.41 6.57
N THR A 306 -19.41 6.05 7.16
CA THR A 306 -18.10 5.45 7.46
C THR A 306 -17.77 5.51 8.96
N LYS A 307 -16.58 5.06 9.34
CA LYS A 307 -16.14 4.85 10.72
C LYS A 307 -14.97 5.77 11.08
N CYS A 308 -15.03 6.38 12.25
CA CYS A 308 -13.88 7.02 12.93
C CYS A 308 -13.45 6.12 14.08
N LEU A 309 -12.18 5.73 14.14
CA LEU A 309 -11.62 4.94 15.24
C LEU A 309 -11.64 5.80 16.51
N THR A 310 -12.37 5.41 17.54
CA THR A 310 -12.49 6.18 18.80
C THR A 310 -11.53 5.68 19.87
N SER A 311 -11.25 4.37 19.90
CA SER A 311 -10.31 3.79 20.86
C SER A 311 -9.74 2.45 20.40
N VAL A 312 -8.53 2.15 20.90
CA VAL A 312 -7.89 0.84 20.79
C VAL A 312 -7.58 0.36 22.21
N ILE A 313 -8.09 -0.80 22.59
CA ILE A 313 -8.13 -1.27 23.99
C ILE A 313 -7.65 -2.73 24.09
N GLY A 314 -6.61 -2.93 24.89
CA GLY A 314 -6.14 -4.23 25.39
C GLY A 314 -6.24 -4.27 26.93
N ALA A 315 -5.62 -5.27 27.56
CA ALA A 315 -5.55 -5.38 29.02
C ALA A 315 -4.56 -4.38 29.67
N ASP A 316 -3.52 -3.98 28.94
CA ASP A 316 -2.44 -3.11 29.40
C ASP A 316 -2.43 -1.73 28.71
N ILE A 317 -3.08 -1.61 27.55
CA ILE A 317 -3.01 -0.44 26.68
C ILE A 317 -4.40 0.10 26.34
N LYS A 318 -4.56 1.42 26.43
CA LYS A 318 -5.76 2.12 25.99
C LYS A 318 -5.37 3.41 25.27
N LEU A 319 -5.70 3.51 23.99
CA LEU A 319 -5.63 4.74 23.21
C LEU A 319 -7.05 5.28 22.98
N THR A 320 -7.22 6.59 22.99
CA THR A 320 -8.44 7.27 22.54
C THR A 320 -8.13 8.35 21.51
N PHE A 321 -9.02 8.54 20.56
CA PHE A 321 -8.85 9.47 19.44
C PHE A 321 -9.90 10.58 19.52
N GLY A 322 -9.43 11.83 19.60
CA GLY A 322 -10.26 13.03 19.59
C GLY A 322 -10.45 13.57 18.17
N TYR A 323 -11.59 14.21 17.93
CA TYR A 323 -12.00 14.67 16.60
C TYR A 323 -12.67 16.05 16.63
N ILE A 324 -12.37 16.88 15.62
CA ILE A 324 -13.00 18.17 15.36
C ILE A 324 -13.79 18.17 14.04
N SER A 325 -14.72 19.12 13.89
CA SER A 325 -15.47 19.32 12.65
C SER A 325 -14.62 19.95 11.54
N ARG A 326 -14.91 19.58 10.29
CA ARG A 326 -14.33 20.18 9.07
C ARG A 326 -15.41 20.78 8.19
N ALA A 327 -15.09 21.88 7.49
CA ALA A 327 -16.03 22.61 6.64
C ALA A 327 -16.04 22.15 5.18
N ASP A 328 -14.99 21.47 4.70
CA ASP A 328 -14.86 20.97 3.32
C ASP A 328 -15.59 19.64 3.08
N LEU A 329 -16.01 18.98 4.17
CA LEU A 329 -16.73 17.71 4.16
C LEU A 329 -17.68 17.63 5.36
N VAL A 330 -18.79 18.37 5.29
CA VAL A 330 -19.78 18.47 6.37
C VAL A 330 -20.30 17.07 6.75
N GLY A 331 -20.08 16.69 8.02
CA GLY A 331 -20.46 15.39 8.58
C GLY A 331 -19.26 14.52 8.96
N ASP A 332 -18.14 14.61 8.24
CA ASP A 332 -16.87 13.96 8.59
C ASP A 332 -16.06 14.79 9.60
N LYS A 333 -14.88 14.30 10.00
CA LYS A 333 -14.03 14.85 11.06
C LYS A 333 -12.56 14.94 10.64
N LEU A 334 -11.85 15.88 11.26
CA LEU A 334 -10.38 15.85 11.33
C LEU A 334 -9.97 15.28 12.69
N LEU A 335 -8.90 14.50 12.73
CA LEU A 335 -8.27 14.06 13.97
C LEU A 335 -7.72 15.28 14.72
N SER A 336 -8.01 15.43 16.01
CA SER A 336 -7.46 16.53 16.81
C SER A 336 -6.46 16.06 17.87
N THR A 337 -6.70 14.90 18.48
CA THR A 337 -5.85 14.37 19.56
C THR A 337 -5.76 12.85 19.50
N ILE A 338 -4.66 12.30 20.01
CA ILE A 338 -4.57 10.89 20.41
C ILE A 338 -3.99 10.84 21.82
N THR A 339 -4.78 10.32 22.76
CA THR A 339 -4.41 10.23 24.18
C THR A 339 -4.16 8.78 24.56
N LEU A 340 -3.03 8.53 25.22
CA LEU A 340 -2.60 7.24 25.72
C LEU A 340 -2.85 7.14 27.22
N TYR A 341 -3.48 6.05 27.65
CA TYR A 341 -3.75 5.73 29.05
C TYR A 341 -3.07 4.43 29.46
N ASP A 342 -2.71 4.34 30.74
CA ASP A 342 -2.31 3.08 31.38
C ASP A 342 -3.53 2.21 31.73
N GLY A 343 -3.29 0.98 32.20
CA GLY A 343 -4.32 0.06 32.69
C GLY A 343 -5.03 0.52 33.98
N GLN A 344 -4.77 1.73 34.48
CA GLN A 344 -5.46 2.37 35.60
C GLN A 344 -6.21 3.65 35.16
N ASP A 345 -6.37 3.88 33.85
CA ASP A 345 -7.01 5.06 33.26
C ASP A 345 -6.31 6.41 33.55
N ASN A 346 -5.02 6.41 33.91
CA ASN A 346 -4.23 7.64 33.96
C ASN A 346 -3.66 7.99 32.59
N VAL A 347 -3.63 9.28 32.23
CA VAL A 347 -2.98 9.75 31.01
C VAL A 347 -1.46 9.57 31.11
N VAL A 348 -0.89 8.77 30.21
CA VAL A 348 0.55 8.53 30.07
C VAL A 348 1.18 9.53 29.10
N SER A 349 0.49 9.81 27.99
CA SER A 349 0.97 10.73 26.95
C SER A 349 -0.20 11.22 26.08
N ASN A 350 0.03 12.29 25.33
CA ASN A 350 -0.92 12.85 24.38
C ASN A 350 -0.18 13.26 23.10
N VAL A 351 -0.89 13.29 21.97
CA VAL A 351 -0.42 13.83 20.69
C VAL A 351 -1.52 14.71 20.12
N ASP A 352 -1.20 15.96 19.80
CA ASP A 352 -2.14 16.97 19.32
C ASP A 352 -1.84 17.35 17.86
N PHE A 353 -2.90 17.66 17.10
CA PHE A 353 -2.85 17.90 15.65
C PHE A 353 -3.53 19.23 15.28
N ASP A 354 -2.76 20.26 14.88
CA ASP A 354 -3.32 21.49 14.31
C ASP A 354 -3.41 21.42 12.78
N TYR A 355 -4.29 22.24 12.21
CA TYR A 355 -4.46 22.39 10.76
C TYR A 355 -4.38 23.84 10.29
N TYR A 356 -3.78 24.05 9.13
CA TYR A 356 -4.09 25.21 8.31
C TYR A 356 -5.42 24.99 7.60
N THR A 357 -6.24 26.04 7.54
CA THR A 357 -7.49 26.07 6.74
C THR A 357 -7.32 27.14 5.67
N TYR A 358 -7.45 26.76 4.40
CA TYR A 358 -7.44 27.70 3.28
C TYR A 358 -8.77 27.65 2.53
N THR A 359 -9.34 28.81 2.22
CA THR A 359 -10.57 28.93 1.44
C THR A 359 -10.25 29.70 0.15
N ALA A 360 -10.50 29.07 -0.99
CA ALA A 360 -10.22 29.63 -2.31
C ALA A 360 -11.02 30.93 -2.55
N THR A 361 -10.34 31.95 -3.08
CA THR A 361 -10.94 33.25 -3.42
C THR A 361 -11.61 33.27 -4.80
N THR A 362 -11.28 32.32 -5.68
CA THR A 362 -11.87 32.21 -7.01
C THR A 362 -13.38 31.97 -6.92
N GLN A 363 -14.14 32.46 -7.91
CA GLN A 363 -15.56 32.16 -8.00
C GLN A 363 -15.80 30.81 -8.68
N PRO A 364 -16.83 30.07 -8.27
CA PRO A 364 -17.30 28.89 -8.99
C PRO A 364 -17.73 29.25 -10.41
N GLU A 365 -17.51 28.33 -11.34
CA GLU A 365 -17.90 28.47 -12.74
C GLU A 365 -19.44 28.50 -12.89
N GLY A 366 -19.98 29.30 -13.80
CA GLY A 366 -21.43 29.53 -13.94
C GLY A 366 -22.27 28.25 -14.15
N VAL A 367 -21.76 27.30 -14.95
CA VAL A 367 -22.42 26.01 -15.20
C VAL A 367 -22.48 25.09 -13.98
N LEU A 368 -21.68 25.35 -12.93
CA LEU A 368 -21.82 24.64 -11.65
C LEU A 368 -23.10 25.04 -10.92
N TYR A 369 -23.70 26.21 -11.22
CA TYR A 369 -24.96 26.67 -10.64
C TYR A 369 -26.18 26.11 -11.40
N GLU A 370 -26.08 25.92 -12.72
CA GLU A 370 -27.20 25.56 -13.61
C GLU A 370 -27.67 24.10 -13.45
N GLY A 371 -26.81 23.20 -12.95
CA GLY A 371 -27.16 21.78 -12.73
C GLY A 371 -27.80 21.45 -11.38
N ASP A 372 -28.23 22.44 -10.57
CA ASP A 372 -28.57 22.21 -9.15
C ASP A 372 -29.62 23.23 -8.62
N ASP A 373 -30.75 23.38 -9.32
CA ASP A 373 -31.85 24.34 -9.03
C ASP A 373 -32.58 24.11 -7.67
N LEU A 374 -32.30 23.00 -6.97
CA LEU A 374 -33.13 22.50 -5.87
C LEU A 374 -32.54 22.59 -4.45
N TYR A 375 -31.26 22.93 -4.28
CA TYR A 375 -30.64 23.06 -2.95
C TYR A 375 -29.84 24.34 -2.77
N SER A 376 -30.14 25.09 -1.70
CA SER A 376 -29.44 26.33 -1.34
C SER A 376 -27.96 26.04 -1.02
N TRP A 377 -27.07 26.43 -1.93
CA TRP A 377 -25.66 26.08 -1.90
C TRP A 377 -24.89 26.63 -0.69
N ASN A 378 -24.02 25.80 -0.11
CA ASN A 378 -22.81 26.27 0.58
C ASN A 378 -21.57 26.00 -0.29
N PHE A 379 -21.18 27.00 -1.10
CA PHE A 379 -19.92 26.93 -1.86
C PHE A 379 -18.66 26.93 -0.98
N GLY A 380 -18.79 27.19 0.33
CA GLY A 380 -17.68 27.09 1.28
C GLY A 380 -17.01 25.71 1.28
N ASP A 381 -17.79 24.65 1.10
CA ASP A 381 -17.33 23.25 1.18
C ASP A 381 -16.35 22.91 0.05
N ILE A 382 -16.63 23.34 -1.19
CA ILE A 382 -15.72 23.11 -2.33
C ILE A 382 -14.55 24.10 -2.40
N LYS A 383 -14.66 25.25 -1.71
CA LYS A 383 -13.60 26.26 -1.63
C LYS A 383 -12.58 25.96 -0.53
N THR A 384 -12.97 25.25 0.52
CA THR A 384 -12.14 25.04 1.72
C THR A 384 -11.26 23.79 1.60
N ARG A 385 -10.04 23.85 2.13
CA ARG A 385 -9.09 22.73 2.23
C ARG A 385 -8.31 22.78 3.55
N TYR A 386 -8.01 21.62 4.10
CA TYR A 386 -7.21 21.45 5.32
C TYR A 386 -5.85 20.82 5.02
N PHE A 387 -4.81 21.33 5.67
CA PHE A 387 -3.44 20.83 5.60
C PHE A 387 -2.91 20.69 7.03
N LEU A 388 -2.24 19.58 7.35
CA LEU A 388 -1.66 19.36 8.68
C LEU A 388 -0.61 20.44 8.94
N LYS A 389 -0.80 21.23 9.99
CA LYS A 389 0.11 22.32 10.36
C LYS A 389 1.24 21.81 11.25
N ASN A 390 0.88 21.06 12.28
CA ASN A 390 1.84 20.48 13.21
C ASN A 390 1.34 19.15 13.79
N VAL A 391 2.29 18.42 14.40
CA VAL A 391 2.00 17.32 15.33
C VAL A 391 2.82 17.59 16.58
N THR A 392 2.12 17.81 17.68
CA THR A 392 2.72 18.21 18.96
C THR A 392 2.65 17.05 19.94
N PHE A 393 3.76 16.80 20.64
CA PHE A 393 3.90 15.81 21.69
C PHE A 393 4.19 16.57 22.99
N PRO A 394 3.16 16.90 23.79
CA PRO A 394 3.31 17.73 24.97
C PRO A 394 4.23 17.11 26.02
N VAL A 395 4.97 17.94 26.76
CA VAL A 395 5.91 17.45 27.78
C VAL A 395 5.70 18.10 29.13
N ALA A 396 5.32 17.30 30.13
CA ALA A 396 5.24 17.76 31.52
C ALA A 396 6.59 18.35 31.98
N GLY A 397 6.61 19.67 32.20
CA GLY A 397 7.76 20.40 32.73
C GLY A 397 8.91 20.69 31.74
N SER A 398 8.71 20.55 30.42
CA SER A 398 9.70 21.02 29.43
C SER A 398 9.03 21.61 28.18
N LYS A 399 9.82 22.12 27.23
CA LYS A 399 9.27 22.59 25.94
C LYS A 399 8.64 21.40 25.20
N ASP A 400 7.45 21.63 24.65
CA ASP A 400 6.77 20.68 23.78
C ASP A 400 7.60 20.35 22.54
N LYS A 401 7.41 19.14 22.04
CA LYS A 401 8.13 18.64 20.89
C LYS A 401 7.20 18.58 19.69
N GLU A 402 7.54 19.33 18.66
CA GLU A 402 6.63 19.64 17.56
C GLU A 402 7.30 19.29 16.22
N TYR A 403 6.58 18.57 15.37
CA TYR A 403 6.82 18.57 13.93
C TYR A 403 5.95 19.67 13.34
N SER A 404 6.48 20.52 12.45
CA SER A 404 5.66 21.50 11.71
C SER A 404 5.92 21.44 10.21
N PHE A 405 4.88 21.74 9.43
CA PHE A 405 4.84 21.51 7.99
C PHE A 405 4.49 22.79 7.24
N SER A 406 5.23 23.07 6.17
CA SER A 406 5.01 24.24 5.31
C SER A 406 4.76 23.79 3.87
N TYR A 407 3.82 24.44 3.20
CA TYR A 407 3.34 24.07 1.86
C TYR A 407 3.55 25.20 0.84
N VAL A 408 3.82 24.87 -0.42
CA VAL A 408 4.01 25.88 -1.48
C VAL A 408 2.68 26.54 -1.82
N ASN A 409 2.48 27.80 -1.45
CA ASN A 409 1.35 28.64 -1.88
C ASN A 409 -0.04 27.94 -1.91
N PRO A 410 -0.48 27.24 -0.86
CA PRO A 410 -1.78 26.54 -0.84
C PRO A 410 -2.98 27.47 -1.09
N GLN A 411 -2.86 28.77 -0.78
CA GLN A 411 -3.86 29.79 -1.05
C GLN A 411 -4.09 30.06 -2.55
N ASN A 412 -3.17 29.63 -3.43
CA ASN A 412 -3.31 29.77 -4.88
C ASN A 412 -4.15 28.66 -5.51
N LEU A 413 -4.48 27.58 -4.78
CA LEU A 413 -5.35 26.52 -5.29
C LEU A 413 -6.77 27.07 -5.51
N PRO A 414 -7.34 26.96 -6.73
CA PRO A 414 -8.71 27.38 -7.00
C PRO A 414 -9.70 26.48 -6.26
N HIS A 415 -10.99 26.82 -6.25
CA HIS A 415 -12.01 25.92 -5.71
C HIS A 415 -11.96 24.53 -6.38
N ARG A 416 -12.35 23.48 -5.65
CA ARG A 416 -12.54 22.14 -6.25
C ARG A 416 -13.56 22.24 -7.39
N PHE A 417 -13.35 21.49 -8.47
CA PHE A 417 -14.10 21.56 -9.73
C PHE A 417 -13.86 22.79 -10.61
N SER A 418 -12.90 23.67 -10.30
CA SER A 418 -12.52 24.75 -11.23
C SER A 418 -11.93 24.19 -12.53
N PHE A 419 -12.13 24.91 -13.63
CA PHE A 419 -11.63 24.51 -14.95
C PHE A 419 -10.13 24.79 -15.13
N SER A 420 -9.51 25.52 -14.20
CA SER A 420 -8.07 25.85 -14.18
C SER A 420 -7.17 24.66 -13.82
N GLN A 421 -7.22 23.57 -14.57
CA GLN A 421 -6.42 22.37 -14.35
C GLN A 421 -5.95 21.71 -15.65
N ASP A 422 -4.82 21.00 -15.58
CA ASP A 422 -4.25 20.22 -16.67
C ASP A 422 -4.96 18.85 -16.89
N GLU A 423 -4.61 18.13 -17.97
CA GLU A 423 -5.13 16.78 -18.26
C GLU A 423 -4.96 15.79 -17.07
N GLY A 424 -4.02 16.02 -16.14
CA GLY A 424 -3.85 15.23 -14.90
C GLY A 424 -4.62 15.71 -13.68
N GLY A 425 -5.38 16.80 -13.82
CA GLY A 425 -6.15 17.43 -12.77
C GLY A 425 -5.34 18.32 -11.83
N TYR A 426 -4.06 18.62 -12.12
CA TYR A 426 -3.26 19.54 -11.33
C TYR A 426 -3.55 20.99 -11.72
N TYR A 427 -3.38 21.92 -10.79
CA TYR A 427 -3.62 23.34 -11.04
C TYR A 427 -2.66 23.87 -12.12
N ASN A 428 -3.18 24.40 -13.24
CA ASN A 428 -2.35 24.89 -14.35
C ASN A 428 -2.28 26.43 -14.45
N GLY A 429 -3.07 27.15 -13.66
CA GLY A 429 -3.07 28.62 -13.63
C GLY A 429 -3.73 29.31 -14.84
N VAL A 430 -4.39 28.55 -15.73
CA VAL A 430 -5.08 29.10 -16.91
C VAL A 430 -6.58 29.22 -16.64
N SER A 431 -7.16 30.39 -16.92
CA SER A 431 -8.60 30.62 -16.78
C SER A 431 -9.38 29.98 -17.94
N ASN A 432 -9.69 28.69 -17.81
CA ASN A 432 -10.49 27.93 -18.78
C ASN A 432 -12.00 28.12 -18.58
N THR A 433 -12.78 27.92 -19.63
CA THR A 433 -14.26 27.90 -19.61
C THR A 433 -14.86 26.50 -19.77
N TRP A 434 -14.06 25.51 -20.16
CA TRP A 434 -14.45 24.11 -20.37
C TRP A 434 -13.32 23.13 -19.99
N PHE A 435 -13.70 21.89 -19.66
CA PHE A 435 -12.77 20.79 -19.41
C PHE A 435 -12.28 20.07 -20.68
N ILE A 436 -12.98 20.22 -21.80
CA ILE A 436 -12.65 19.55 -23.07
C ILE A 436 -11.30 20.09 -23.59
N PRO A 437 -10.24 19.25 -23.70
CA PRO A 437 -8.92 19.72 -24.13
C PRO A 437 -8.93 20.19 -25.60
N GLN A 438 -8.58 21.46 -25.84
CA GLN A 438 -8.57 22.03 -27.19
C GLN A 438 -7.65 21.25 -28.14
N ALA A 439 -6.41 20.95 -27.71
CA ALA A 439 -5.42 20.24 -28.53
C ALA A 439 -5.90 18.83 -28.98
N ARG A 440 -6.67 18.11 -28.15
CA ARG A 440 -7.27 16.81 -28.50
C ARG A 440 -8.32 16.94 -29.59
N VAL A 441 -9.14 18.00 -29.51
CA VAL A 441 -10.15 18.30 -30.53
C VAL A 441 -9.48 18.68 -31.84
N GLU A 442 -8.43 19.51 -31.82
CA GLU A 442 -7.67 19.90 -33.02
C GLU A 442 -7.04 18.67 -33.72
N GLU A 443 -6.36 17.81 -32.96
CA GLU A 443 -5.82 16.52 -33.43
C GLU A 443 -6.91 15.64 -34.05
N TYR A 444 -8.07 15.55 -33.40
CA TYR A 444 -9.18 14.72 -33.84
C TYR A 444 -9.87 15.23 -35.12
N VAL A 445 -10.14 16.54 -35.19
CA VAL A 445 -10.74 17.22 -36.34
C VAL A 445 -9.83 17.15 -37.56
N ALA A 446 -8.50 17.23 -37.37
CA ALA A 446 -7.54 17.03 -38.46
C ALA A 446 -7.63 15.63 -39.10
N GLN A 447 -8.05 14.61 -38.34
CA GLN A 447 -8.28 13.25 -38.83
C GLN A 447 -9.69 13.03 -39.42
N HIS A 448 -10.64 13.95 -39.17
CA HIS A 448 -12.05 13.82 -39.56
C HIS A 448 -12.53 15.10 -40.28
N PRO A 449 -12.22 15.26 -41.60
CA PRO A 449 -12.46 16.51 -42.33
C PRO A 449 -13.91 16.98 -42.41
N THR A 450 -14.89 16.12 -42.12
CA THR A 450 -16.31 16.49 -42.00
C THR A 450 -16.56 17.45 -40.83
N LEU A 451 -15.71 17.43 -39.80
CA LEU A 451 -15.81 18.25 -38.59
C LEU A 451 -15.17 19.65 -38.72
N TRP A 452 -14.92 20.12 -39.94
CA TRP A 452 -14.21 21.37 -40.23
C TRP A 452 -14.81 22.63 -39.60
N ASN A 453 -16.09 22.60 -39.20
CA ASN A 453 -16.82 23.70 -38.55
C ASN A 453 -17.03 23.47 -37.04
N PHE A 454 -16.13 22.74 -36.37
CA PHE A 454 -16.21 22.51 -34.93
C PHE A 454 -16.09 23.83 -34.12
N PRO A 455 -16.99 24.10 -33.15
CA PRO A 455 -16.94 25.34 -32.37
C PRO A 455 -15.96 25.23 -31.18
N TYR A 456 -14.73 25.71 -31.37
CA TYR A 456 -13.68 25.67 -30.34
C TYR A 456 -13.98 26.47 -29.05
N SER A 457 -15.03 27.30 -29.01
CA SER A 457 -15.51 27.99 -27.79
C SER A 457 -15.94 27.04 -26.66
N PHE A 458 -16.16 25.76 -26.96
CA PHE A 458 -16.51 24.70 -26.00
C PHE A 458 -15.29 23.92 -25.49
N THR A 459 -14.09 24.47 -25.63
CA THR A 459 -12.82 23.83 -25.24
C THR A 459 -12.00 24.69 -24.28
N GLY A 460 -10.96 24.11 -23.68
CA GLY A 460 -10.05 24.79 -22.76
C GLY A 460 -8.59 24.32 -22.91
N ASN A 461 -7.66 25.13 -22.39
CA ASN A 461 -6.24 24.80 -22.36
C ASN A 461 -5.94 23.91 -21.13
N ARG A 462 -5.69 22.63 -21.41
CA ARG A 462 -5.46 21.59 -20.41
C ARG A 462 -3.98 21.18 -20.33
N GLU A 463 -3.06 21.99 -20.87
CA GLU A 463 -1.62 21.68 -20.79
C GLU A 463 -1.04 21.85 -19.38
N PRO A 464 -0.02 21.06 -19.01
CA PRO A 464 0.63 21.13 -17.69
C PRO A 464 1.39 22.44 -17.47
N ASN A 465 1.36 22.96 -16.24
CA ASN A 465 2.16 24.13 -15.85
C ASN A 465 2.94 23.85 -14.56
N TYR A 466 4.26 23.72 -14.68
CA TYR A 466 5.18 23.46 -13.56
C TYR A 466 5.04 24.45 -12.39
N ASN A 467 4.84 25.75 -12.66
CA ASN A 467 4.82 26.75 -11.59
C ASN A 467 3.49 26.77 -10.83
N ALA A 468 2.37 26.51 -11.53
CA ALA A 468 1.06 26.40 -10.91
C ALA A 468 0.89 25.06 -10.16
N SER A 469 1.36 23.93 -10.72
CA SER A 469 1.13 22.59 -10.17
C SER A 469 1.83 22.33 -8.82
N LYS A 470 2.78 23.18 -8.43
CA LYS A 470 3.38 23.19 -7.07
C LYS A 470 2.39 23.61 -5.98
N ALA A 471 1.28 24.28 -6.29
CA ALA A 471 0.37 24.80 -5.26
C ALA A 471 -0.15 23.69 -4.32
N GLY A 472 0.04 23.87 -3.00
CA GLY A 472 -0.38 22.94 -1.96
C GLY A 472 0.55 21.76 -1.67
N ILE A 473 1.63 21.55 -2.40
CA ILE A 473 2.58 20.46 -2.08
C ILE A 473 3.46 20.82 -0.87
N LEU A 474 3.85 19.82 -0.07
CA LEU A 474 4.74 20.00 1.08
C LEU A 474 6.12 20.50 0.61
N TYR A 475 6.57 21.62 1.19
CA TYR A 475 7.86 22.26 0.88
C TYR A 475 8.89 22.06 1.98
N GLN A 476 8.49 22.08 3.25
CA GLN A 476 9.43 21.99 4.36
C GLN A 476 8.83 21.21 5.53
N ILE A 477 9.65 20.38 6.16
CA ILE A 477 9.39 19.74 7.45
C ILE A 477 10.36 20.34 8.47
N THR A 478 9.85 20.95 9.54
CA THR A 478 10.65 21.26 10.72
C THR A 478 10.51 20.14 11.73
N TYR A 479 11.64 19.65 12.22
CA TYR A 479 11.70 18.55 13.18
C TYR A 479 11.68 19.05 14.63
N PRO A 480 11.26 18.20 15.58
CA PRO A 480 11.29 18.51 17.02
C PRO A 480 12.69 18.84 17.59
N THR A 481 13.76 18.53 16.85
CA THR A 481 15.14 18.90 17.16
C THR A 481 15.50 20.33 16.76
N GLY A 482 14.65 21.01 15.98
CA GLY A 482 14.90 22.31 15.37
C GLY A 482 15.57 22.26 14.00
N GLY A 483 15.96 21.09 13.50
CA GLY A 483 16.44 20.92 12.12
C GLY A 483 15.29 20.93 11.11
N THR A 484 15.59 21.13 9.82
CA THR A 484 14.59 21.18 8.75
C THR A 484 15.01 20.35 7.54
N ASP A 485 14.07 19.69 6.87
CA ASP A 485 14.24 19.31 5.46
C ASP A 485 13.43 20.26 4.57
N GLU A 486 14.05 20.82 3.55
CA GLU A 486 13.41 21.56 2.45
C GLU A 486 13.42 20.73 1.16
N ILE A 487 12.32 20.75 0.42
CA ILE A 487 12.08 19.89 -0.73
C ILE A 487 11.96 20.73 -2.00
N GLY A 488 12.81 20.43 -2.98
CA GLY A 488 12.69 20.96 -4.34
C GLY A 488 11.98 19.96 -5.26
N TYR A 489 11.20 20.50 -6.20
CA TYR A 489 10.43 19.73 -7.19
C TYR A 489 10.73 20.17 -8.61
N SER A 490 10.70 19.22 -9.54
CA SER A 490 10.75 19.42 -10.99
C SER A 490 9.46 18.88 -11.64
N PRO A 491 9.09 19.35 -12.85
CA PRO A 491 7.96 18.78 -13.57
C PRO A 491 8.25 17.33 -13.96
N ASN A 492 7.18 16.56 -14.18
CA ASN A 492 7.29 15.31 -14.92
C ASN A 492 7.47 15.63 -16.41
N THR A 493 8.15 14.77 -17.15
CA THR A 493 8.51 15.00 -18.55
C THR A 493 8.46 13.71 -19.35
N TYR A 494 8.24 13.82 -20.66
CA TYR A 494 8.23 12.74 -21.64
C TYR A 494 8.80 13.23 -22.98
N ILE A 495 9.18 12.30 -23.85
CA ILE A 495 9.59 12.60 -25.23
C ILE A 495 8.36 12.48 -26.14
N ASP A 496 8.07 13.52 -26.92
CA ASP A 496 6.92 13.57 -27.83
C ASP A 496 7.23 13.04 -29.25
N SER A 497 6.24 13.14 -30.15
CA SER A 497 6.34 12.67 -31.54
C SER A 497 7.34 13.44 -32.40
N GLU A 498 7.76 14.64 -31.98
CA GLU A 498 8.81 15.43 -32.63
C GLU A 498 10.20 15.17 -32.02
N ASN A 499 10.27 14.28 -31.03
CA ASN A 499 11.44 13.92 -30.26
C ASN A 499 11.98 15.09 -29.39
N GLU A 500 11.08 15.97 -28.92
CA GLU A 500 11.39 17.03 -27.94
C GLU A 500 10.94 16.61 -26.51
N GLU A 501 11.54 17.22 -25.47
CA GLU A 501 11.14 16.98 -24.08
C GLU A 501 9.97 17.88 -23.69
N SER A 502 8.79 17.28 -23.58
CA SER A 502 7.53 17.95 -23.24
C SER A 502 7.11 17.69 -21.79
N TYR A 503 6.38 18.64 -21.18
CA TYR A 503 5.90 18.50 -19.80
C TYR A 503 4.76 17.48 -19.69
N PHE A 504 4.79 16.70 -18.62
CA PHE A 504 3.74 15.76 -18.25
C PHE A 504 3.12 16.19 -16.90
N PRO A 505 1.82 15.95 -16.64
CA PRO A 505 1.19 16.35 -15.38
C PRO A 505 1.87 15.82 -14.11
N GLY A 506 1.77 16.60 -13.04
CA GLY A 506 2.34 16.29 -11.73
C GLY A 506 3.82 16.67 -11.57
N LEU A 507 4.40 16.27 -10.44
CA LEU A 507 5.74 16.66 -9.98
C LEU A 507 6.55 15.46 -9.45
N ARG A 508 7.87 15.56 -9.59
CA ARG A 508 8.88 14.67 -8.99
C ARG A 508 9.82 15.47 -8.09
N VAL A 509 10.28 14.88 -6.98
CA VAL A 509 11.28 15.50 -6.10
C VAL A 509 12.60 15.61 -6.86
N SER A 510 13.20 16.80 -6.92
CA SER A 510 14.50 17.04 -7.57
C SER A 510 15.64 17.27 -6.59
N GLN A 511 15.35 17.70 -5.37
CA GLN A 511 16.34 17.83 -4.30
C GLN A 511 15.70 17.77 -2.91
N VAL A 512 16.47 17.37 -1.91
CA VAL A 512 16.19 17.58 -0.49
C VAL A 512 17.40 18.27 0.14
N ILE A 513 17.16 19.39 0.82
CA ILE A 513 18.15 20.16 1.58
C ILE A 513 17.86 19.96 3.07
N SER A 514 18.73 19.24 3.77
CA SER A 514 18.65 19.01 5.20
C SER A 514 19.54 20.00 5.95
N ASN A 515 18.93 20.86 6.77
CA ASN A 515 19.61 21.79 7.67
C ASN A 515 19.55 21.25 9.10
N SER A 516 20.72 20.94 9.65
CA SER A 516 20.88 20.53 11.05
C SER A 516 21.20 21.74 11.94
N VAL A 517 20.84 21.68 13.23
CA VAL A 517 21.23 22.69 14.23
C VAL A 517 22.72 22.56 14.60
N THR A 518 23.33 21.40 14.35
CA THR A 518 24.70 21.05 14.79
C THR A 518 25.67 20.70 13.66
N SER A 519 25.17 20.52 12.43
CA SER A 519 25.95 20.08 11.27
C SER A 519 25.83 21.07 10.10
N PRO A 520 26.78 21.09 9.15
CA PRO A 520 26.61 21.80 7.89
C PRO A 520 25.39 21.30 7.11
N THR A 521 24.80 22.18 6.29
CA THR A 521 23.71 21.80 5.37
C THR A 521 24.13 20.66 4.45
N SER A 522 23.28 19.64 4.35
CA SER A 522 23.41 18.50 3.45
C SER A 522 22.40 18.62 2.30
N THR A 523 22.84 18.42 1.06
CA THR A 523 21.95 18.45 -0.12
C THR A 523 22.03 17.13 -0.85
N LYS A 524 20.87 16.50 -1.05
CA LYS A 524 20.67 15.35 -1.94
C LYS A 524 19.96 15.82 -3.21
N THR A 525 20.48 15.45 -4.37
CA THR A 525 19.90 15.76 -5.68
C THR A 525 19.40 14.48 -6.35
N TYR A 526 18.25 14.55 -7.01
CA TYR A 526 17.58 13.40 -7.63
C TYR A 526 17.41 13.58 -9.13
N HIS A 527 17.79 12.54 -9.88
CA HIS A 527 17.85 12.50 -11.33
C HIS A 527 17.08 11.31 -11.88
N TYR A 528 16.38 11.49 -13.01
CA TYR A 528 15.39 10.54 -13.56
C TYR A 528 15.65 10.20 -15.04
N TYR A 529 16.92 10.14 -15.42
CA TYR A 529 17.36 9.76 -16.77
C TYR A 529 17.81 8.29 -16.82
N ASN A 530 17.91 7.73 -18.02
CA ASN A 530 18.46 6.38 -18.18
C ASN A 530 19.99 6.37 -18.06
N PHE A 531 20.54 5.20 -17.77
CA PHE A 531 21.97 4.99 -17.63
C PHE A 531 22.38 3.70 -18.34
N THR A 532 23.47 3.77 -19.08
CA THR A 532 24.06 2.61 -19.74
C THR A 532 25.44 2.35 -19.15
N LYS A 533 25.66 1.13 -18.65
CA LYS A 533 26.97 0.67 -18.20
C LYS A 533 27.89 0.49 -19.42
N GLN A 534 29.00 1.22 -19.47
CA GLN A 534 30.04 1.07 -20.50
C GLN A 534 31.34 0.62 -19.81
N GLY A 535 31.60 -0.68 -19.84
CA GLY A 535 32.68 -1.28 -19.04
C GLY A 535 32.40 -1.14 -17.54
N ASN A 536 33.32 -0.50 -16.80
CA ASN A 536 33.17 -0.24 -15.35
C ASN A 536 32.76 1.21 -15.05
N GLN A 537 32.32 1.96 -16.07
CA GLN A 537 31.80 3.32 -15.94
C GLN A 537 30.31 3.36 -16.27
N ILE A 538 29.60 4.34 -15.71
CA ILE A 538 28.20 4.62 -16.02
C ILE A 538 28.12 5.88 -16.88
N VAL A 539 27.54 5.72 -18.08
CA VAL A 539 27.21 6.83 -18.99
C VAL A 539 25.74 7.18 -18.83
N VAL A 540 25.47 8.47 -18.66
CA VAL A 540 24.12 9.03 -18.65
C VAL A 540 23.57 9.02 -20.08
N GLY A 541 22.37 8.45 -20.25
CA GLY A 541 21.58 8.55 -21.48
C GLY A 541 20.42 9.52 -21.31
N ASP A 542 19.55 9.59 -22.31
CA ASP A 542 18.40 10.51 -22.32
C ASP A 542 17.32 10.14 -21.28
N VAL A 543 16.40 11.08 -21.04
CA VAL A 543 15.22 10.87 -20.19
C VAL A 543 14.28 9.90 -20.89
N ILE A 544 14.19 8.66 -20.40
CA ILE A 544 13.17 7.72 -20.84
C ILE A 544 12.09 7.62 -19.75
N SER A 545 11.05 8.44 -19.89
CA SER A 545 9.72 8.05 -19.41
C SER A 545 9.31 6.81 -20.19
N SER A 546 9.17 5.65 -19.52
CA SER A 546 8.86 4.40 -20.21
C SER A 546 7.49 4.47 -20.86
N ASN A 547 7.51 4.49 -22.18
CA ASN A 547 6.38 4.63 -23.11
C ASN A 547 5.69 6.00 -23.08
N THR A 548 5.35 6.44 -24.30
CA THR A 548 4.27 7.37 -24.57
C THR A 548 3.04 6.91 -23.80
N VAL A 549 2.68 7.61 -22.72
CA VAL A 549 1.31 7.56 -22.23
C VAL A 549 0.46 7.98 -23.40
N ASP A 550 -0.41 7.08 -23.87
CA ASP A 550 -1.36 7.43 -24.91
C ASP A 550 -2.34 8.45 -24.31
N ARG A 551 -1.98 9.72 -24.48
CA ARG A 551 -2.75 10.91 -24.08
C ARG A 551 -4.15 10.87 -24.72
N GLY A 552 -4.38 10.04 -25.75
CA GLY A 552 -5.70 9.73 -26.30
C GLY A 552 -6.72 9.22 -25.27
N ASN A 553 -6.29 8.66 -24.13
CA ASN A 553 -7.19 8.28 -23.05
C ASN A 553 -7.72 9.45 -22.20
N ALA A 554 -7.13 10.66 -22.30
CA ALA A 554 -7.55 11.86 -21.55
C ALA A 554 -8.91 12.46 -22.01
N PHE A 555 -9.52 11.84 -23.01
CA PHE A 555 -10.54 12.43 -23.86
C PHE A 555 -11.50 11.33 -24.33
N VAL A 556 -12.74 11.35 -23.85
CA VAL A 556 -13.74 10.39 -24.33
C VAL A 556 -14.23 10.87 -25.68
N LYS A 557 -13.76 10.21 -26.74
CA LYS A 557 -14.39 10.23 -28.06
C LYS A 557 -15.35 9.05 -28.14
N SER A 558 -16.66 9.30 -28.09
CA SER A 558 -17.64 8.30 -28.51
C SER A 558 -18.24 8.69 -29.87
N VAL A 559 -18.30 7.72 -30.77
CA VAL A 559 -18.94 7.86 -32.08
C VAL A 559 -20.16 6.97 -32.06
N SER A 560 -21.35 7.55 -31.88
CA SER A 560 -22.61 6.79 -31.90
C SER A 560 -23.34 7.04 -33.20
N THR A 561 -23.44 6.01 -34.04
CA THR A 561 -24.27 6.06 -35.25
C THR A 561 -25.68 5.60 -34.92
N ARG A 562 -26.66 6.50 -34.98
CA ARG A 562 -28.08 6.15 -34.88
C ARG A 562 -28.59 5.79 -36.27
N ARG A 563 -29.17 4.58 -36.39
CA ARG A 563 -29.70 4.04 -37.63
C ARG A 563 -31.21 4.24 -37.68
N PHE A 564 -31.66 5.19 -38.49
CA PHE A 564 -33.07 5.46 -38.72
C PHE A 564 -33.61 4.59 -39.86
N ILE A 565 -34.84 4.11 -39.69
CA ILE A 565 -35.60 3.43 -40.73
C ILE A 565 -36.59 4.46 -41.30
N SER A 566 -36.38 4.90 -42.53
CA SER A 566 -37.44 5.56 -43.30
C SER A 566 -38.42 4.52 -43.82
N VAL A 567 -39.71 4.81 -43.68
CA VAL A 567 -40.79 4.05 -44.31
C VAL A 567 -41.39 4.96 -45.37
N GLU A 568 -41.11 4.68 -46.64
CA GLU A 568 -41.84 5.32 -47.73
C GLU A 568 -43.30 4.87 -47.66
N CYS A 569 -44.20 5.82 -47.37
CA CYS A 569 -45.61 5.60 -47.59
C CYS A 569 -45.90 5.84 -49.07
N GLU A 570 -45.91 4.78 -49.89
CA GLU A 570 -46.39 4.90 -51.27
C GLU A 570 -47.85 5.39 -51.25
N GLY A 571 -48.06 6.64 -51.70
CA GLY A 571 -49.36 7.27 -51.85
C GLY A 571 -50.17 6.69 -53.03
N GLY A 572 -50.36 5.38 -53.07
CA GLY A 572 -51.11 4.63 -54.08
C GLY A 572 -52.29 3.90 -53.45
N GLY A 573 -53.50 4.40 -53.64
CA GLY A 573 -54.68 3.86 -52.95
C GLY A 573 -55.02 2.42 -53.35
N GLY A 574 -54.77 1.44 -52.47
CA GLY A 574 -55.31 0.10 -52.63
C GLY A 574 -54.50 -1.10 -52.13
N GLY A 575 -53.76 -0.99 -51.02
CA GLY A 575 -53.07 -2.13 -50.40
C GLY A 575 -51.88 -1.67 -49.55
N TRP A 576 -51.87 -2.00 -48.26
CA TRP A 576 -50.78 -1.61 -47.36
C TRP A 576 -49.63 -2.63 -47.42
N GLU A 577 -48.82 -2.57 -48.49
CA GLU A 577 -47.52 -3.22 -48.54
C GLU A 577 -46.42 -2.15 -48.54
N GLY A 578 -46.07 -1.65 -47.35
CA GLY A 578 -44.97 -0.69 -47.21
C GLY A 578 -43.62 -1.38 -47.38
N SER A 579 -42.88 -1.02 -48.44
CA SER A 579 -41.49 -1.40 -48.61
C SER A 579 -40.58 -0.62 -47.66
N ILE A 580 -39.62 -1.30 -47.03
CA ILE A 580 -38.60 -0.66 -46.19
C ILE A 580 -37.56 -0.02 -47.11
N SER A 581 -37.66 1.29 -47.29
CA SER A 581 -36.83 2.06 -48.22
C SER A 581 -35.74 2.83 -47.47
N THR A 582 -34.52 2.31 -47.54
CA THR A 582 -33.26 2.87 -47.02
C THR A 582 -33.12 2.93 -45.49
N CYS A 583 -31.87 2.91 -45.03
CA CYS A 583 -31.49 3.14 -43.64
C CYS A 583 -30.54 4.35 -43.63
N VAL A 584 -30.88 5.39 -42.88
CA VAL A 584 -30.01 6.57 -42.71
C VAL A 584 -29.18 6.40 -41.44
N ASN A 585 -27.88 6.63 -41.56
CA ASN A 585 -26.92 6.57 -40.46
C ASN A 585 -26.54 7.99 -40.05
N ILE A 586 -27.10 8.49 -38.93
CA ILE A 586 -26.68 9.77 -38.35
C ILE A 586 -25.58 9.52 -37.34
N THR A 587 -24.42 10.14 -37.52
CA THR A 587 -23.27 9.95 -36.63
C THR A 587 -23.17 11.10 -35.64
N TYR A 588 -23.01 10.79 -34.36
CA TYR A 588 -22.75 11.77 -33.31
C TYR A 588 -21.34 11.59 -32.78
N HIS A 589 -20.53 12.64 -32.86
CA HIS A 589 -19.21 12.72 -32.25
C HIS A 589 -19.35 13.39 -30.90
N THR A 590 -19.28 12.62 -29.82
CA THR A 590 -19.37 13.15 -28.46
C THR A 590 -17.99 13.18 -27.82
N PHE A 591 -17.63 14.37 -27.34
CA PHE A 591 -16.43 14.66 -26.60
C PHE A 591 -16.79 14.82 -25.13
N SER A 592 -16.34 13.88 -24.28
CA SER A 592 -16.52 14.00 -22.84
C SER A 592 -15.20 14.25 -22.13
N SER A 593 -15.23 15.16 -21.16
CA SER A 593 -14.13 15.39 -20.23
C SER A 593 -14.66 15.50 -18.81
N ASN A 594 -13.81 15.22 -17.84
CA ASN A 594 -14.20 15.17 -16.44
C ASN A 594 -13.21 15.90 -15.53
N SER A 595 -13.74 16.35 -14.40
CA SER A 595 -12.98 17.09 -13.39
C SER A 595 -12.05 16.21 -12.55
N ARG A 596 -12.26 14.90 -12.56
CA ARG A 596 -11.40 13.88 -11.94
C ARG A 596 -10.85 13.00 -13.04
N PHE A 597 -9.98 13.57 -13.87
CA PHE A 597 -9.29 12.74 -14.83
C PHE A 597 -8.28 11.87 -14.09
N ASP A 598 -8.33 10.57 -14.38
CA ASP A 598 -7.42 9.61 -13.80
C ASP A 598 -6.42 9.15 -14.84
N LEU A 599 -5.28 9.87 -14.91
CA LEU A 599 -4.11 9.48 -15.70
C LEU A 599 -3.62 8.07 -15.37
N ASN A 600 -4.01 7.56 -14.21
CA ASN A 600 -3.67 6.25 -13.74
C ASN A 600 -4.51 5.23 -14.53
N ALA A 601 -4.21 5.09 -15.82
CA ALA A 601 -4.63 4.02 -16.69
C ALA A 601 -4.03 2.66 -16.28
N PHE A 602 -3.68 2.50 -15.00
CA PHE A 602 -2.90 1.44 -14.37
C PHE A 602 -3.29 1.37 -12.89
N GLN A 603 -3.22 0.20 -12.26
CA GLN A 603 -3.29 0.02 -10.81
C GLN A 603 -2.00 0.54 -10.14
N GLY A 604 -1.67 1.82 -10.32
CA GLY A 604 -0.47 2.45 -9.75
C GLY A 604 -0.51 3.97 -9.77
N ASN A 605 0.66 4.59 -9.50
CA ASN A 605 0.92 5.98 -9.91
C ASN A 605 0.92 6.03 -11.46
N PRO A 606 0.43 7.11 -12.13
CA PRO A 606 0.39 7.15 -13.59
C PRO A 606 1.78 7.19 -14.23
N ILE A 607 2.81 7.45 -13.41
CA ILE A 607 4.20 7.62 -13.82
C ILE A 607 5.03 6.66 -12.99
N ALA A 608 5.90 5.92 -13.67
CA ALA A 608 6.87 5.07 -13.05
C ALA A 608 8.25 5.33 -13.66
N TYR A 609 9.27 5.46 -12.81
CA TYR A 609 10.64 5.72 -13.23
C TYR A 609 11.44 4.41 -13.23
N ALA A 610 11.85 3.98 -14.42
CA ALA A 610 12.70 2.82 -14.60
C ALA A 610 14.12 3.03 -14.04
N CYS A 611 14.58 4.27 -13.90
CA CYS A 611 15.83 4.59 -13.21
C CYS A 611 15.75 5.90 -12.41
N VAL A 612 16.40 5.92 -11.25
CA VAL A 612 16.56 7.10 -10.39
C VAL A 612 17.97 7.11 -9.81
N THR A 613 18.68 8.24 -9.92
CA THR A 613 19.95 8.45 -9.23
C THR A 613 19.84 9.51 -8.15
N GLU A 614 20.31 9.17 -6.96
CA GLU A 614 20.50 10.05 -5.80
C GLU A 614 21.98 10.45 -5.74
N GLU A 615 22.26 11.74 -5.57
CA GLU A 615 23.61 12.29 -5.50
C GLU A 615 23.80 13.15 -4.25
N GLN A 616 24.94 12.98 -3.57
CA GLN A 616 25.28 13.73 -2.36
C GLN A 616 26.78 14.03 -2.34
N GLY A 617 27.15 15.28 -2.61
CA GLY A 617 28.54 15.67 -2.84
C GLY A 617 29.12 14.88 -4.02
N ASN A 618 30.16 14.08 -3.76
CA ASN A 618 30.75 13.19 -4.77
C ASN A 618 30.13 11.78 -4.78
N ALA A 619 29.34 11.38 -3.78
CA ALA A 619 28.73 10.06 -3.75
C ALA A 619 27.47 10.01 -4.63
N PHE A 620 27.22 8.87 -5.28
CA PHE A 620 25.96 8.61 -5.97
C PHE A 620 25.45 7.18 -5.74
N MET A 621 24.13 7.02 -5.85
CA MET A 621 23.43 5.75 -5.87
C MET A 621 22.42 5.76 -7.03
N ALA A 622 22.61 4.89 -8.02
CA ALA A 622 21.67 4.70 -9.13
C ALA A 622 20.83 3.43 -8.90
N SER A 623 19.50 3.56 -8.84
CA SER A 623 18.54 2.46 -8.68
C SER A 623 17.74 2.27 -9.97
N MET A 624 17.58 1.03 -10.41
CA MET A 624 16.75 0.66 -11.57
C MET A 624 15.59 -0.23 -11.14
N PHE A 625 14.40 0.03 -11.67
CA PHE A 625 13.16 -0.64 -11.29
C PHE A 625 12.50 -1.35 -12.47
N ASP A 626 11.88 -2.49 -12.21
CA ASP A 626 10.92 -3.07 -13.14
C ASP A 626 9.67 -2.17 -13.21
N VAL A 627 9.30 -1.83 -14.43
CA VAL A 627 8.18 -0.95 -14.76
C VAL A 627 7.39 -1.60 -15.89
N SER A 628 6.10 -1.77 -15.66
CA SER A 628 5.15 -2.34 -16.59
C SER A 628 3.84 -1.58 -16.57
N VAL A 629 3.11 -1.68 -17.67
CA VAL A 629 1.75 -1.19 -17.80
C VAL A 629 0.76 -2.33 -17.54
N ASP A 630 -0.40 -2.00 -16.98
CA ASP A 630 -1.54 -2.92 -17.01
C ASP A 630 -1.99 -3.08 -18.47
N MET A 631 -2.32 -4.31 -18.86
CA MET A 631 -2.94 -4.55 -20.16
C MET A 631 -4.40 -4.10 -20.13
N LEU A 632 -4.84 -3.47 -21.23
CA LEU A 632 -6.26 -3.25 -21.47
C LEU A 632 -6.95 -4.60 -21.73
N GLY A 633 -8.20 -4.72 -21.29
CA GLY A 633 -9.07 -5.81 -21.67
C GLY A 633 -9.24 -5.88 -23.19
N TRP A 634 -9.38 -7.10 -23.69
CA TRP A 634 -9.59 -7.37 -25.10
C TRP A 634 -11.02 -6.99 -25.51
N VAL A 635 -11.15 -6.04 -26.44
CA VAL A 635 -12.43 -5.72 -27.08
C VAL A 635 -12.84 -6.91 -27.94
N ALA A 636 -13.74 -7.72 -27.42
CA ALA A 636 -14.26 -8.91 -28.09
C ALA A 636 -15.23 -8.52 -29.20
N TYR A 637 -16.03 -7.46 -28.99
CA TYR A 637 -16.91 -6.87 -30.00
C TYR A 637 -17.10 -5.37 -29.76
N GLY A 638 -17.30 -4.62 -30.84
CA GLY A 638 -17.56 -3.18 -30.79
C GLY A 638 -16.27 -2.35 -30.91
N ASP A 639 -16.32 -1.14 -30.35
CA ASP A 639 -15.19 -0.20 -30.37
C ASP A 639 -14.55 -0.12 -28.98
N GLU A 640 -13.29 0.31 -28.92
CA GLU A 640 -12.61 0.60 -27.66
C GLU A 640 -13.41 1.63 -26.83
N SER A 641 -13.54 1.33 -25.54
CA SER A 641 -14.27 2.16 -24.57
C SER A 641 -13.29 2.74 -23.55
N PHE A 642 -13.53 3.97 -23.10
CA PHE A 642 -12.81 4.58 -21.97
C PHE A 642 -12.99 3.81 -20.65
N LEU A 643 -14.03 2.96 -20.56
CA LEU A 643 -14.29 2.05 -19.45
C LEU A 643 -13.65 0.66 -19.65
N ASN A 644 -12.69 0.51 -20.57
CA ASN A 644 -12.01 -0.77 -20.80
C ASN A 644 -11.33 -1.25 -19.50
N PRO A 645 -11.82 -2.33 -18.86
CA PRO A 645 -11.27 -2.86 -17.62
C PRO A 645 -9.86 -3.40 -17.85
N LYS A 646 -9.03 -3.28 -16.84
CA LYS A 646 -7.59 -3.57 -16.93
C LYS A 646 -7.25 -4.88 -16.27
N GLU A 647 -6.42 -5.67 -16.94
CA GLU A 647 -5.76 -6.82 -16.33
C GLU A 647 -4.77 -6.33 -15.27
N ASN A 648 -4.62 -7.08 -14.19
CA ASN A 648 -3.86 -6.70 -13.00
C ASN A 648 -2.35 -7.00 -13.12
N THR A 649 -1.74 -6.71 -14.28
CA THR A 649 -0.39 -7.14 -14.67
C THR A 649 0.74 -6.23 -14.18
N ALA A 650 0.45 -4.97 -13.80
CA ALA A 650 1.43 -3.99 -13.32
C ALA A 650 1.89 -4.20 -11.86
N TRP A 651 1.51 -5.31 -11.23
CA TRP A 651 1.80 -5.61 -9.82
C TRP A 651 3.31 -5.60 -9.46
N LYS A 652 4.18 -5.84 -10.43
CA LYS A 652 5.64 -5.80 -10.28
C LYS A 652 6.25 -4.39 -10.25
N ASN A 653 5.47 -3.34 -10.45
CA ASN A 653 5.99 -1.98 -10.60
C ASN A 653 6.73 -1.50 -9.35
N GLY A 654 7.99 -1.08 -9.53
CA GLY A 654 8.83 -0.61 -8.45
C GLY A 654 9.62 -1.69 -7.71
N LEU A 655 9.59 -2.95 -8.17
CA LEU A 655 10.61 -3.93 -7.78
C LEU A 655 11.98 -3.47 -8.32
N GLU A 656 12.98 -3.38 -7.45
CA GLU A 656 14.33 -2.94 -7.85
C GLU A 656 15.10 -4.10 -8.47
N VAL A 657 15.63 -3.91 -9.69
CA VAL A 657 16.31 -4.95 -10.47
C VAL A 657 17.83 -4.76 -10.53
N TYR A 658 18.30 -3.52 -10.51
CA TYR A 658 19.73 -3.19 -10.39
C TYR A 658 19.96 -1.99 -9.47
N ARG A 659 21.10 -1.96 -8.80
CA ARG A 659 21.56 -0.81 -8.03
C ARG A 659 23.08 -0.67 -8.13
N TYR A 660 23.54 0.56 -8.35
CA TYR A 660 24.94 0.94 -8.34
C TYR A 660 25.19 1.94 -7.22
N TYR A 661 26.32 1.80 -6.53
CA TYR A 661 26.89 2.82 -5.67
C TYR A 661 28.25 3.22 -6.21
N GLY A 662 28.57 4.51 -6.15
CA GLY A 662 29.82 5.00 -6.70
C GLY A 662 30.20 6.41 -6.25
N THR A 663 31.31 6.88 -6.79
CA THR A 663 31.83 8.22 -6.57
C THR A 663 32.14 8.95 -7.88
N LYS A 664 31.91 10.26 -7.89
CA LYS A 664 32.28 11.17 -8.97
C LYS A 664 33.68 11.74 -8.71
N ASN A 665 34.49 11.79 -9.76
CA ASN A 665 35.76 12.53 -9.75
C ASN A 665 35.92 13.25 -11.11
N GLY A 666 35.71 14.56 -11.12
CA GLY A 666 35.54 15.33 -12.35
C GLY A 666 34.29 14.87 -13.12
N TYR A 667 34.47 14.54 -14.41
CA TYR A 667 33.41 14.02 -15.28
C TYR A 667 33.26 12.48 -15.24
N SER A 668 34.07 11.78 -14.44
CA SER A 668 34.10 10.32 -14.39
C SER A 668 33.28 9.77 -13.21
N ASN A 669 32.41 8.80 -13.49
CA ASN A 669 31.65 8.04 -12.49
C ASN A 669 32.35 6.68 -12.23
N TYR A 670 32.78 6.44 -11.00
CA TYR A 670 33.43 5.20 -10.56
C TYR A 670 32.45 4.36 -9.74
N ILE A 671 32.14 3.14 -10.20
CA ILE A 671 31.35 2.16 -9.45
C ILE A 671 32.22 1.55 -8.34
N LEU A 672 31.70 1.53 -7.12
CA LEU A 672 32.31 0.85 -5.96
C LEU A 672 31.55 -0.43 -5.59
N LYS A 673 30.25 -0.48 -5.88
CA LYS A 673 29.38 -1.62 -5.60
C LYS A 673 28.24 -1.70 -6.61
N GLU A 674 27.97 -2.91 -7.08
CA GLU A 674 26.87 -3.27 -7.96
C GLU A 674 26.03 -4.36 -7.29
N GLN A 675 24.71 -4.24 -7.41
CA GLN A 675 23.73 -5.20 -6.91
C GLN A 675 22.70 -5.48 -8.01
N THR A 676 22.28 -6.74 -8.12
CA THR A 676 21.26 -7.22 -9.07
C THR A 676 20.26 -8.09 -8.34
N TRP A 677 18.98 -7.94 -8.63
CA TRP A 677 17.89 -8.78 -8.14
C TRP A 677 17.13 -9.38 -9.31
N ASP A 678 17.14 -10.70 -9.40
CA ASP A 678 16.34 -11.46 -10.35
C ASP A 678 15.07 -11.96 -9.64
N TYR A 679 13.92 -11.88 -10.32
CA TYR A 679 12.64 -12.34 -9.77
C TYR A 679 12.05 -13.47 -10.62
N GLU A 680 11.67 -14.57 -9.97
CA GLU A 680 10.78 -15.57 -10.57
C GLU A 680 9.34 -15.05 -10.53
N ASN A 681 8.64 -15.13 -11.65
CA ASN A 681 7.23 -14.76 -11.76
C ASN A 681 6.37 -15.98 -12.08
N THR A 682 5.27 -16.15 -11.34
CA THR A 682 4.23 -17.14 -11.62
C THR A 682 2.90 -16.43 -11.82
N ASN A 683 2.35 -16.53 -13.04
CA ASN A 683 1.04 -16.01 -13.40
C ASN A 683 0.06 -17.18 -13.54
N THR A 684 -0.95 -17.23 -12.67
CA THR A 684 -2.04 -18.22 -12.78
C THR A 684 -3.34 -17.49 -13.12
N LEU A 685 -3.97 -17.84 -14.24
CA LEU A 685 -5.31 -17.36 -14.57
C LEU A 685 -6.31 -17.90 -13.54
N ILE A 686 -7.05 -17.01 -12.89
CA ILE A 686 -8.10 -17.38 -11.94
C ILE A 686 -9.46 -17.44 -12.65
N THR A 687 -9.80 -16.42 -13.44
CA THR A 687 -11.05 -16.35 -14.19
C THR A 687 -10.97 -15.31 -15.32
N GLU A 688 -11.76 -15.52 -16.38
CA GLU A 688 -12.08 -14.54 -17.41
C GLU A 688 -13.33 -13.77 -16.94
N ASN A 689 -13.28 -12.44 -16.93
CA ASN A 689 -14.42 -11.55 -16.65
C ASN A 689 -14.87 -10.85 -17.94
N CYS A 690 -16.12 -10.39 -17.97
CA CYS A 690 -16.69 -9.66 -19.10
C CYS A 690 -17.53 -8.47 -18.63
N CYS A 691 -17.27 -7.29 -19.19
CA CYS A 691 -18.19 -6.16 -19.09
C CYS A 691 -18.84 -5.85 -20.45
N VAL A 692 -20.04 -5.28 -20.41
CA VAL A 692 -20.82 -4.92 -21.59
C VAL A 692 -21.29 -3.48 -21.46
N PHE A 693 -21.02 -2.67 -22.48
CA PHE A 693 -21.46 -1.28 -22.56
C PHE A 693 -22.41 -1.08 -23.73
N LYS A 694 -23.56 -0.44 -23.49
CA LYS A 694 -24.48 -0.04 -24.54
C LYS A 694 -23.97 1.20 -25.26
N LYS A 695 -23.77 1.10 -26.58
CA LYS A 695 -23.37 2.22 -27.45
C LYS A 695 -24.55 3.12 -27.81
N TYR A 696 -25.71 2.53 -28.12
CA TYR A 696 -26.91 3.24 -28.56
C TYR A 696 -28.17 2.37 -28.43
N GLU A 697 -29.35 3.01 -28.56
CA GLU A 697 -30.65 2.32 -28.62
C GLU A 697 -30.91 1.73 -30.02
N GLY A 698 -31.08 0.42 -30.12
CA GLY A 698 -31.35 -0.26 -31.40
C GLY A 698 -32.78 -0.06 -31.88
N THR A 699 -32.98 0.80 -32.89
CA THR A 699 -34.29 1.10 -33.48
C THR A 699 -34.64 0.20 -34.67
N GLY A 700 -35.09 -1.03 -34.39
CA GLY A 700 -35.84 -1.85 -35.36
C GLY A 700 -35.05 -2.90 -36.15
N TYR A 701 -35.80 -3.77 -36.83
CA TYR A 701 -35.32 -5.05 -37.38
C TYR A 701 -34.80 -4.90 -38.83
N CYS A 702 -33.57 -4.40 -39.00
CA CYS A 702 -32.94 -4.29 -40.33
C CYS A 702 -32.36 -5.64 -40.81
N GLY A 703 -33.08 -6.34 -41.69
CA GLY A 703 -32.49 -7.41 -42.52
C GLY A 703 -32.29 -8.79 -41.86
N GLY A 704 -32.71 -8.99 -40.62
CA GLY A 704 -32.79 -10.33 -40.00
C GLY A 704 -31.48 -10.96 -39.53
N LEU A 705 -30.39 -10.20 -39.49
CA LEU A 705 -29.13 -10.62 -38.86
C LEU A 705 -29.12 -10.19 -37.39
N LEU A 706 -28.89 -11.14 -36.49
CA LEU A 706 -28.61 -10.85 -35.08
C LEU A 706 -27.16 -10.39 -34.95
N THR A 707 -26.94 -9.08 -34.82
CA THR A 707 -25.62 -8.49 -34.60
C THR A 707 -25.57 -7.82 -33.23
N TYR A 708 -24.39 -7.80 -32.61
CA TYR A 708 -24.16 -7.10 -31.34
C TYR A 708 -23.93 -5.60 -31.52
N GLU A 709 -24.24 -5.02 -32.69
CA GLU A 709 -23.94 -3.63 -33.07
C GLU A 709 -24.24 -2.54 -32.01
N PRO A 710 -25.33 -2.60 -31.21
CA PRO A 710 -25.57 -1.62 -30.15
C PRO A 710 -24.71 -1.79 -28.88
N TYR A 711 -23.80 -2.77 -28.81
CA TYR A 711 -22.97 -3.05 -27.64
C TYR A 711 -21.46 -3.03 -27.97
N THR A 712 -20.66 -2.62 -26.98
CA THR A 712 -19.24 -2.98 -26.85
C THR A 712 -19.15 -4.08 -25.78
N ILE A 713 -18.43 -5.16 -26.08
CA ILE A 713 -18.19 -6.31 -25.20
C ILE A 713 -16.68 -6.40 -24.99
N ILE A 714 -16.23 -6.35 -23.73
CA ILE A 714 -14.81 -6.40 -23.39
C ILE A 714 -14.58 -7.54 -22.40
N SER A 715 -13.59 -8.38 -22.72
CA SER A 715 -13.11 -9.47 -21.86
C SER A 715 -11.78 -9.08 -21.21
N TYR A 716 -11.57 -9.49 -19.96
CA TYR A 716 -10.29 -9.30 -19.28
C TYR A 716 -10.03 -10.41 -18.27
N ASN A 717 -8.76 -10.75 -18.07
CA ASN A 717 -8.36 -11.80 -17.14
C ASN A 717 -8.07 -11.26 -15.73
N LEU A 718 -8.48 -12.01 -14.72
CA LEU A 718 -7.98 -11.87 -13.35
C LEU A 718 -6.87 -12.89 -13.11
N TRP A 719 -5.64 -12.41 -12.99
CA TRP A 719 -4.46 -13.21 -12.69
C TRP A 719 -4.18 -13.21 -11.20
N ASN A 720 -3.70 -14.34 -10.67
CA ASN A 720 -2.88 -14.32 -9.46
C ASN A 720 -1.42 -14.25 -9.90
N ASN A 721 -0.85 -13.04 -9.87
CA ASN A 721 0.57 -12.79 -10.16
C ASN A 721 1.38 -12.87 -8.88
N TRP A 722 2.50 -13.58 -8.91
CA TRP A 722 3.32 -13.80 -7.73
C TRP A 722 4.81 -13.78 -8.07
N TYR A 723 5.48 -12.75 -7.57
CA TYR A 723 6.90 -12.44 -7.80
C TYR A 723 7.71 -12.79 -6.55
N LYS A 724 8.80 -13.53 -6.73
CA LYS A 724 9.75 -13.86 -5.66
C LYS A 724 11.16 -13.54 -6.10
N LEU A 725 11.99 -13.05 -5.19
CA LEU A 725 13.43 -12.95 -5.40
C LEU A 725 13.97 -14.36 -5.66
N SER A 726 14.55 -14.62 -6.84
CA SER A 726 15.09 -15.92 -7.24
C SER A 726 16.62 -15.92 -7.28
N SER A 727 17.23 -14.76 -7.53
CA SER A 727 18.68 -14.55 -7.41
C SER A 727 18.98 -13.14 -6.90
N PHE A 728 20.04 -13.02 -6.10
CA PHE A 728 20.67 -11.75 -5.74
C PHE A 728 22.17 -11.86 -6.01
N SER A 729 22.70 -10.94 -6.81
CA SER A 729 24.14 -10.82 -7.04
C SER A 729 24.66 -9.51 -6.46
N GLU A 730 25.84 -9.56 -5.84
CA GLU A 730 26.58 -8.40 -5.37
C GLU A 730 28.02 -8.47 -5.85
N THR A 731 28.50 -7.39 -6.47
CA THR A 731 29.91 -7.21 -6.87
C THR A 731 30.48 -5.96 -6.22
N LEU A 732 31.58 -6.13 -5.49
CA LEU A 732 32.34 -5.04 -4.88
C LEU A 732 33.58 -4.74 -5.74
N TYR A 733 33.92 -3.46 -5.88
CA TYR A 733 35.08 -2.98 -6.61
C TYR A 733 36.00 -2.17 -5.70
N ASP A 734 37.25 -1.95 -6.14
CA ASP A 734 38.11 -0.94 -5.52
C ASP A 734 37.74 0.50 -5.92
N GLU A 735 38.46 1.48 -5.34
CA GLU A 735 38.24 2.92 -5.57
C GLU A 735 38.41 3.38 -7.04
N ASN A 736 38.99 2.55 -7.91
CA ASN A 736 39.18 2.80 -9.33
C ASN A 736 38.24 1.95 -10.21
N SER A 737 37.22 1.34 -9.59
CA SER A 737 36.29 0.39 -10.23
C SER A 737 36.99 -0.83 -10.83
N GLN A 738 38.08 -1.31 -10.22
CA GLN A 738 38.81 -2.51 -10.64
C GLN A 738 38.67 -3.63 -9.60
N ASN A 739 39.30 -4.77 -9.89
CA ASN A 739 39.45 -5.92 -8.98
C ASN A 739 38.11 -6.43 -8.38
N PRO A 740 37.12 -6.81 -9.20
CA PRO A 740 35.79 -7.18 -8.73
C PRO A 740 35.80 -8.42 -7.83
N VAL A 741 35.13 -8.32 -6.68
CA VAL A 741 34.80 -9.45 -5.80
C VAL A 741 33.28 -9.66 -5.87
N ALA A 742 32.86 -10.70 -6.60
CA ALA A 742 31.46 -11.03 -6.80
C ALA A 742 30.97 -12.17 -5.90
N SER A 743 29.68 -12.17 -5.60
CA SER A 743 28.94 -13.29 -5.02
C SER A 743 27.51 -13.30 -5.57
N THR A 744 26.97 -14.50 -5.77
CA THR A 744 25.58 -14.70 -6.22
C THR A 744 24.90 -15.68 -5.28
N THR A 745 23.70 -15.32 -4.80
CA THR A 745 22.84 -16.16 -3.95
C THR A 745 21.53 -16.44 -4.67
N ASN A 746 21.27 -17.71 -4.95
CA ASN A 746 19.99 -18.18 -5.48
C ASN A 746 19.03 -18.52 -4.34
N TYR A 747 17.75 -18.19 -4.49
CA TYR A 747 16.70 -18.41 -3.52
C TYR A 747 15.67 -19.40 -4.06
N TYR A 748 15.23 -20.33 -3.21
CA TYR A 748 14.32 -21.40 -3.59
C TYR A 748 13.15 -21.52 -2.61
N TYR A 749 12.00 -21.89 -3.16
CA TYR A 749 10.72 -21.97 -2.48
C TYR A 749 10.04 -23.31 -2.83
N ASP A 750 10.77 -24.40 -2.58
CA ASP A 750 10.54 -25.74 -3.14
C ASP A 750 9.22 -26.39 -2.67
N ASN A 751 8.57 -25.85 -1.63
CA ASN A 751 7.35 -26.40 -1.05
C ASN A 751 6.10 -25.63 -1.51
N VAL A 752 5.34 -26.24 -2.43
CA VAL A 752 4.11 -25.68 -3.01
C VAL A 752 3.00 -25.38 -1.98
N ALA A 753 3.03 -26.00 -0.79
CA ALA A 753 2.05 -25.75 0.26
C ALA A 753 2.20 -24.34 0.85
N HIS A 754 3.41 -23.77 0.91
CA HIS A 754 3.67 -22.43 1.45
C HIS A 754 4.40 -21.51 0.47
N THR A 755 4.82 -20.36 1.01
CA THR A 755 5.51 -19.26 0.31
C THR A 755 6.90 -18.98 0.86
N LEU A 756 7.23 -19.59 2.01
CA LEU A 756 8.45 -19.33 2.77
C LEU A 756 9.69 -19.88 2.06
N LEU A 757 10.81 -19.19 2.25
CA LEU A 757 12.13 -19.49 1.68
C LEU A 757 12.67 -20.82 2.21
N THR A 758 12.66 -21.87 1.38
CA THR A 758 13.12 -23.22 1.78
C THR A 758 14.63 -23.37 1.69
N ARG A 759 15.30 -22.67 0.76
CA ARG A 759 16.75 -22.80 0.56
C ARG A 759 17.39 -21.56 -0.05
N GLU A 760 18.61 -21.28 0.37
CA GLU A 760 19.54 -20.31 -0.24
C GLU A 760 20.78 -21.07 -0.75
N GLU A 761 21.29 -20.76 -1.94
CA GLU A 761 22.56 -21.28 -2.46
C GLU A 761 23.46 -20.12 -2.93
N THR A 762 24.49 -19.82 -2.14
CA THR A 762 25.50 -18.78 -2.43
C THR A 762 26.75 -19.41 -3.03
N THR A 763 27.23 -18.88 -4.16
CA THR A 763 28.59 -19.13 -4.65
C THR A 763 29.48 -17.95 -4.28
N ASP A 764 30.56 -18.19 -3.54
CA ASP A 764 31.54 -17.15 -3.20
C ASP A 764 32.57 -16.93 -4.32
N SER A 765 33.37 -15.87 -4.22
CA SER A 765 34.43 -15.52 -5.18
C SER A 765 35.59 -16.53 -5.26
N LYS A 766 35.58 -17.59 -4.43
CA LYS A 766 36.53 -18.72 -4.47
C LYS A 766 35.89 -19.99 -5.04
N GLY A 767 34.63 -19.93 -5.46
CA GLY A 767 33.87 -21.06 -6.01
C GLY A 767 33.31 -22.02 -4.96
N ASN A 768 33.29 -21.65 -3.67
CA ASN A 768 32.65 -22.49 -2.65
C ASN A 768 31.13 -22.36 -2.76
N ALA A 769 30.43 -23.49 -2.81
CA ALA A 769 28.97 -23.54 -2.73
C ALA A 769 28.53 -23.60 -1.27
N ILE A 770 28.04 -22.48 -0.73
CA ILE A 770 27.41 -22.39 0.60
C ILE A 770 25.90 -22.53 0.42
N LYS A 771 25.28 -23.43 1.18
CA LYS A 771 23.85 -23.71 1.08
C LYS A 771 23.19 -23.61 2.46
N LYS A 772 22.07 -22.90 2.56
CA LYS A 772 21.21 -22.90 3.74
C LYS A 772 19.89 -23.57 3.38
N ILE A 773 19.35 -24.41 4.25
CA ILE A 773 18.02 -25.01 4.12
C ILE A 773 17.22 -24.66 5.37
N ASN A 774 15.99 -24.18 5.17
CA ASN A 774 15.02 -23.92 6.24
C ASN A 774 13.86 -24.91 6.12
N LYS A 775 13.38 -25.40 7.27
CA LYS A 775 12.19 -26.23 7.40
C LYS A 775 11.18 -25.59 8.33
N TYR A 776 9.91 -25.71 7.96
CA TYR A 776 8.75 -25.12 8.63
C TYR A 776 7.73 -26.22 8.99
N PRO A 777 6.66 -25.93 9.78
CA PRO A 777 5.72 -26.96 10.21
C PRO A 777 4.99 -27.64 9.05
N LEU A 778 4.80 -26.96 7.92
CA LEU A 778 4.24 -27.53 6.70
C LEU A 778 5.18 -28.50 5.95
N ASP A 779 6.50 -28.44 6.15
CA ASP A 779 7.44 -29.42 5.60
C ASP A 779 7.39 -30.77 6.34
N ILE A 780 6.84 -30.78 7.55
CA ILE A 780 6.84 -31.92 8.48
C ILE A 780 5.42 -32.49 8.64
N ASN A 781 4.44 -31.60 8.86
CA ASN A 781 3.00 -31.85 8.91
C ASN A 781 2.55 -33.13 9.66
N THR A 782 3.22 -33.45 10.77
CA THR A 782 2.90 -34.59 11.65
C THR A 782 2.92 -34.17 13.12
N GLY A 783 2.18 -34.89 13.97
CA GLY A 783 2.15 -34.62 15.42
C GLY A 783 1.81 -33.17 15.76
N ASN A 784 2.65 -32.53 16.59
CA ASN A 784 2.49 -31.13 16.97
C ASN A 784 2.51 -30.18 15.76
N TYR A 785 3.28 -30.49 14.71
CA TYR A 785 3.39 -29.65 13.52
C TYR A 785 2.11 -29.65 12.69
N ALA A 786 1.39 -30.77 12.60
CA ALA A 786 0.06 -30.79 11.97
C ALA A 786 -0.95 -29.89 12.69
N SER A 787 -0.85 -29.79 14.02
CA SER A 787 -1.68 -28.88 14.83
C SER A 787 -1.25 -27.41 14.68
N MET A 788 0.05 -27.12 14.57
CA MET A 788 0.53 -25.77 14.21
C MET A 788 0.02 -25.35 12.83
N VAL A 789 0.04 -26.28 11.86
CA VAL A 789 -0.48 -26.08 10.50
C VAL A 789 -1.98 -25.74 10.51
N SER A 790 -2.79 -26.39 11.35
CA SER A 790 -4.23 -26.11 11.47
C SER A 790 -4.54 -24.76 12.12
N LEU A 791 -3.63 -24.24 12.96
CA LEU A 791 -3.66 -22.88 13.52
C LEU A 791 -3.05 -21.82 12.59
N PHE A 792 -2.63 -22.20 11.37
CA PHE A 792 -1.93 -21.35 10.40
C PHE A 792 -0.58 -20.79 10.89
N MET A 793 0.01 -21.45 11.90
CA MET A 793 1.36 -21.16 12.43
C MET A 793 2.42 -21.75 11.50
N HIS A 794 2.55 -21.20 10.29
CA HIS A 794 3.42 -21.73 9.24
C HIS A 794 4.84 -21.14 9.29
N ASN A 795 5.00 -19.88 9.69
CA ASN A 795 6.28 -19.16 9.71
C ASN A 795 7.03 -19.33 11.04
N TYR A 796 7.21 -20.59 11.46
CA TYR A 796 7.91 -20.99 12.68
C TYR A 796 9.08 -21.91 12.31
N PRO A 797 10.34 -21.42 12.28
CA PRO A 797 11.48 -22.22 11.89
C PRO A 797 11.65 -23.47 12.76
N VAL A 798 11.72 -24.65 12.13
CA VAL A 798 11.86 -25.95 12.79
C VAL A 798 13.28 -26.48 12.66
N GLU A 799 13.83 -26.53 11.45
CA GLU A 799 15.20 -27.02 11.20
C GLU A 799 15.91 -26.04 10.26
N GLN A 800 17.11 -25.60 10.63
CA GLN A 800 17.95 -24.73 9.82
C GLN A 800 19.31 -25.38 9.63
N ILE A 801 19.72 -25.60 8.39
CA ILE A 801 20.86 -26.46 8.02
C ILE A 801 21.81 -25.64 7.15
N SER A 802 23.10 -25.64 7.47
CA SER A 802 24.14 -25.02 6.64
C SER A 802 25.07 -26.10 6.09
N LEU A 803 25.34 -26.01 4.79
CA LEU A 803 26.22 -26.92 4.06
C LEU A 803 27.31 -26.13 3.32
N ILE A 804 28.47 -26.74 3.16
CA ILE A 804 29.51 -26.31 2.23
C ILE A 804 29.79 -27.47 1.29
N ASN A 805 29.78 -27.22 -0.03
CA ASN A 805 30.03 -28.22 -1.07
C ASN A 805 29.16 -29.49 -0.90
N ASN A 806 27.87 -29.28 -0.59
CA ASN A 806 26.86 -30.31 -0.27
C ASN A 806 27.13 -31.18 0.98
N GLN A 807 28.10 -30.83 1.83
CA GLN A 807 28.31 -31.49 3.12
C GLN A 807 27.78 -30.62 4.26
N VAL A 808 27.01 -31.19 5.19
CA VAL A 808 26.45 -30.45 6.33
C VAL A 808 27.56 -30.07 7.30
N ILE A 809 27.68 -28.79 7.61
CA ILE A 809 28.67 -28.24 8.55
C ILE A 809 28.05 -27.74 9.86
N ASN A 810 26.76 -27.39 9.84
CA ASN A 810 26.03 -26.92 11.01
C ASN A 810 24.54 -27.22 10.82
N SER A 811 23.83 -27.46 11.92
CA SER A 811 22.37 -27.43 11.93
C SER A 811 21.82 -27.07 13.30
N SER A 812 20.69 -26.35 13.30
CA SER A 812 19.88 -26.01 14.47
C SER A 812 18.48 -26.58 14.30
N LEU A 813 17.97 -27.29 15.30
CA LEU A 813 16.63 -27.88 15.34
C LEU A 813 15.87 -27.35 16.55
N VAL A 814 14.69 -26.78 16.33
CA VAL A 814 13.73 -26.35 17.35
C VAL A 814 12.54 -27.30 17.34
N THR A 815 12.39 -28.11 18.40
CA THR A 815 11.16 -28.88 18.61
C THR A 815 10.08 -27.99 19.22
N TYR A 816 8.81 -28.33 18.99
CA TYR A 816 7.65 -27.59 19.51
C TYR A 816 6.71 -28.50 20.30
N LYS A 817 6.03 -27.96 21.31
CA LYS A 817 5.01 -28.63 22.12
C LYS A 817 3.80 -27.72 22.35
N SER A 818 2.68 -28.30 22.80
CA SER A 818 1.56 -27.50 23.27
C SER A 818 1.90 -26.80 24.60
N GLY A 819 1.52 -25.52 24.71
CA GLY A 819 1.75 -24.66 25.86
C GLY A 819 1.24 -23.25 25.59
N GLY A 820 0.97 -22.44 26.62
CA GLY A 820 0.47 -21.06 26.43
C GLY A 820 -0.86 -20.96 25.68
N GLY A 821 -1.76 -21.95 25.83
CA GLY A 821 -2.99 -22.05 25.04
C GLY A 821 -2.80 -22.38 23.56
N SER A 822 -1.56 -22.67 23.12
CA SER A 822 -1.18 -22.79 21.72
C SER A 822 0.01 -23.75 21.55
N TYR A 823 0.96 -23.45 20.66
CA TYR A 823 2.24 -24.14 20.50
C TYR A 823 3.43 -23.22 20.79
N VAL A 824 4.37 -23.73 21.57
CA VAL A 824 5.60 -23.03 22.00
C VAL A 824 6.82 -23.91 21.74
N PRO A 825 8.03 -23.34 21.69
CA PRO A 825 9.27 -24.13 21.64
C PRO A 825 9.34 -25.15 22.80
N ASP A 826 9.89 -26.31 22.53
CA ASP A 826 10.15 -27.36 23.50
C ASP A 826 11.65 -27.46 23.79
N LYS A 827 12.46 -27.75 22.75
CA LYS A 827 13.91 -27.93 22.86
C LYS A 827 14.63 -27.35 21.66
N VAL A 828 15.86 -26.91 21.88
CA VAL A 828 16.81 -26.54 20.82
C VAL A 828 17.95 -27.55 20.81
N TYR A 829 18.27 -28.10 19.64
CA TYR A 829 19.41 -28.98 19.41
C TYR A 829 20.36 -28.35 18.39
N SER A 830 21.65 -28.41 18.67
CA SER A 830 22.70 -28.11 17.70
C SER A 830 23.36 -29.40 17.20
N LEU A 831 23.90 -29.34 15.99
CA LEU A 831 24.73 -30.39 15.42
C LEU A 831 26.11 -30.45 16.11
N GLU A 832 26.51 -31.61 16.59
CA GLU A 832 27.91 -31.87 16.96
C GLU A 832 28.60 -32.67 15.85
N THR A 833 29.51 -32.01 15.14
CA THR A 833 30.44 -32.69 14.23
C THR A 833 31.80 -32.02 14.20
N THR A 834 32.85 -32.82 14.05
CA THR A 834 34.25 -32.37 13.88
C THR A 834 34.67 -32.31 12.41
N SER A 835 33.83 -32.79 11.49
CA SER A 835 34.06 -32.79 10.04
C SER A 835 32.75 -32.65 9.26
N PRO A 836 32.74 -32.06 8.05
CA PRO A 836 31.52 -31.95 7.25
C PRO A 836 30.88 -33.32 6.97
N LEU A 837 29.57 -33.44 7.16
CA LEU A 837 28.83 -34.69 7.03
C LEU A 837 28.31 -34.88 5.59
N SER A 838 28.59 -36.04 4.99
CA SER A 838 28.10 -36.42 3.65
C SER A 838 26.72 -37.09 3.65
N SER A 839 26.19 -37.42 4.83
CA SER A 839 24.86 -37.97 5.03
C SER A 839 24.24 -37.31 6.26
N PHE A 840 22.97 -36.94 6.18
CA PHE A 840 22.24 -36.26 7.24
C PHE A 840 20.74 -36.54 7.13
N THR A 841 20.09 -36.84 8.25
CA THR A 841 18.67 -37.17 8.35
C THR A 841 17.88 -35.96 8.82
N TYR A 842 17.20 -35.28 7.89
CA TYR A 842 16.29 -34.17 8.21
C TYR A 842 15.23 -34.58 9.23
N PHE A 843 14.92 -33.67 10.14
CA PHE A 843 13.90 -33.90 11.15
C PHE A 843 12.50 -34.05 10.54
N ASN A 844 11.83 -35.16 10.86
CA ASN A 844 10.53 -35.53 10.27
C ASN A 844 9.35 -35.44 11.25
N GLY A 845 9.51 -34.73 12.37
CA GLY A 845 8.52 -34.65 13.45
C GLY A 845 8.74 -35.66 14.59
N THR A 846 9.49 -36.74 14.37
CA THR A 846 9.78 -37.76 15.40
C THR A 846 11.26 -38.16 15.45
N THR A 847 11.88 -38.41 14.31
CA THR A 847 13.29 -38.77 14.18
C THR A 847 14.11 -37.54 13.77
N LYS A 848 15.22 -37.31 14.49
CA LYS A 848 16.29 -36.36 14.14
C LYS A 848 17.59 -37.11 13.84
N ASP A 849 18.52 -36.49 13.13
CA ASP A 849 19.84 -37.09 12.89
C ASP A 849 20.59 -37.45 14.20
N SER A 850 21.39 -38.52 14.15
CA SER A 850 22.17 -39.01 15.30
C SER A 850 23.29 -38.06 15.75
N HIS A 851 23.73 -37.15 14.90
CA HIS A 851 24.75 -36.14 15.24
C HIS A 851 24.17 -34.93 15.98
N TYR A 852 22.85 -34.83 16.15
CA TYR A 852 22.28 -33.89 17.10
C TYR A 852 22.46 -34.40 18.53
N ASN A 853 22.84 -33.48 19.40
CA ASN A 853 23.14 -33.74 20.81
C ASN A 853 22.04 -34.53 21.51
N THR A 854 22.44 -35.45 22.39
CA THR A 854 21.52 -36.25 23.22
C THR A 854 20.82 -35.35 24.24
N THR A 855 21.59 -34.50 24.92
CA THR A 855 21.10 -33.36 25.71
C THR A 855 20.87 -32.16 24.79
N PRO A 856 19.70 -31.49 24.84
CA PRO A 856 19.47 -30.27 24.07
C PRO A 856 20.37 -29.11 24.54
N GLU A 857 20.62 -28.14 23.67
CA GLU A 857 21.26 -26.87 24.03
C GLU A 857 20.39 -26.07 25.00
N ILE A 858 19.07 -26.10 24.77
CA ILE A 858 18.05 -25.48 25.63
C ILE A 858 16.86 -26.45 25.73
N ASP A 859 16.44 -26.76 26.95
CA ASP A 859 15.13 -27.36 27.27
C ASP A 859 14.23 -26.28 27.87
N PHE A 860 13.16 -25.89 27.18
CA PHE A 860 12.19 -24.91 27.67
C PHE A 860 11.17 -25.62 28.57
N ASN A 861 11.50 -25.78 29.85
CA ASN A 861 10.77 -26.68 30.74
C ASN A 861 9.30 -26.28 30.93
N THR A 862 9.04 -25.00 31.21
CA THR A 862 7.69 -24.50 31.55
C THR A 862 7.39 -23.12 30.99
N TYR A 863 6.10 -22.87 30.78
CA TYR A 863 5.51 -21.66 30.20
C TYR A 863 4.30 -21.22 31.02
N ASP A 864 3.94 -19.94 30.95
CA ASP A 864 2.68 -19.42 31.48
C ASP A 864 1.50 -19.73 30.54
N SER A 865 0.31 -19.21 30.86
CA SER A 865 -0.89 -19.35 30.04
C SER A 865 -0.86 -18.54 28.73
N LYS A 866 0.09 -17.62 28.56
CA LYS A 866 0.27 -16.74 27.38
C LYS A 866 1.42 -17.16 26.46
N GLY A 867 2.16 -18.22 26.81
CA GLY A 867 3.31 -18.69 26.03
C GLY A 867 4.62 -17.96 26.35
N ASN A 868 4.68 -17.19 27.44
CA ASN A 868 5.93 -16.69 27.98
C ASN A 868 6.70 -17.81 28.71
N ILE A 869 8.02 -17.83 28.58
CA ILE A 869 8.87 -18.83 29.25
C ILE A 869 8.93 -18.52 30.76
N LEU A 870 8.65 -19.52 31.60
CA LEU A 870 8.81 -19.44 33.05
C LEU A 870 10.10 -20.11 33.52
N GLN A 871 10.51 -21.20 32.87
CA GLN A 871 11.78 -21.89 33.17
C GLN A 871 12.38 -22.53 31.92
N LYS A 872 13.70 -22.47 31.81
CA LYS A 872 14.50 -23.26 30.87
C LYS A 872 15.76 -23.82 31.54
N THR A 873 16.28 -24.91 31.00
CA THR A 873 17.57 -25.51 31.39
C THR A 873 18.50 -25.49 30.18
N GLY A 874 19.71 -24.95 30.34
CA GLY A 874 20.77 -25.06 29.33
C GLY A 874 21.50 -26.40 29.39
N LYS A 875 22.23 -26.76 28.33
CA LYS A 875 23.02 -28.00 28.20
C LYS A 875 23.87 -28.37 29.41
N GLU A 876 24.46 -27.38 30.08
CA GLU A 876 25.30 -27.56 31.28
C GLU A 876 24.50 -27.82 32.57
N GLY A 877 23.18 -28.00 32.48
CA GLY A 877 22.27 -28.13 33.62
C GLY A 877 21.90 -26.81 34.30
N ILE A 878 22.40 -25.68 33.79
CA ILE A 878 22.11 -24.35 34.31
C ILE A 878 20.63 -24.00 34.10
N VAL A 879 19.87 -23.96 35.19
CA VAL A 879 18.47 -23.54 35.18
C VAL A 879 18.39 -22.01 35.14
N THR A 880 17.57 -21.47 34.24
CA THR A 880 17.18 -20.05 34.21
C THR A 880 15.67 -19.95 34.30
N SER A 881 15.19 -19.30 35.35
CA SER A 881 13.78 -19.01 35.55
C SER A 881 13.49 -17.53 35.28
N TYR A 882 12.26 -17.24 34.90
CA TYR A 882 11.77 -15.89 34.63
C TYR A 882 10.49 -15.65 35.41
N LEU A 883 10.31 -14.41 35.87
CA LEU A 883 9.05 -13.92 36.43
C LEU A 883 8.51 -12.83 35.52
N TRP A 884 7.19 -12.75 35.43
CA TRP A 884 6.45 -11.82 34.60
C TRP A 884 5.49 -10.98 35.45
N ASP A 885 5.02 -9.90 34.88
CA ASP A 885 4.00 -9.08 35.52
C ASP A 885 2.63 -9.76 35.54
N SER A 886 1.68 -9.20 36.29
CA SER A 886 0.33 -9.73 36.47
C SER A 886 -0.42 -10.00 35.16
N ASN A 887 -0.02 -9.32 34.08
CA ASN A 887 -0.62 -9.43 32.75
C ASN A 887 0.24 -10.22 31.74
N GLY A 888 1.44 -10.70 32.12
CA GLY A 888 2.34 -11.45 31.24
C GLY A 888 2.88 -10.64 30.05
N SER A 889 2.95 -9.32 30.18
CA SER A 889 3.38 -8.39 29.13
C SER A 889 4.88 -8.01 29.27
N PHE A 890 5.40 -7.98 30.50
CA PHE A 890 6.77 -7.54 30.82
C PHE A 890 7.52 -8.53 31.75
N PRO A 891 8.79 -8.89 31.44
CA PRO A 891 9.58 -9.79 32.29
C PRO A 891 10.16 -9.03 33.48
N MET A 892 9.74 -9.36 34.69
CA MET A 892 10.14 -8.67 35.93
C MET A 892 11.42 -9.21 36.55
N ALA A 893 11.75 -10.49 36.30
CA ALA A 893 13.00 -11.07 36.78
C ALA A 893 13.56 -12.11 35.81
N LYS A 894 14.88 -12.24 35.82
CA LYS A 894 15.65 -13.38 35.30
C LYS A 894 16.49 -13.92 36.46
N VAL A 895 16.32 -15.18 36.81
CA VAL A 895 17.01 -15.82 37.94
C VAL A 895 17.73 -17.07 37.44
N VAL A 896 19.07 -17.06 37.50
CA VAL A 896 19.91 -18.19 37.07
C VAL A 896 20.36 -18.98 38.30
N ASN A 897 20.41 -20.31 38.19
CA ASN A 897 20.62 -21.27 39.28
C ASN A 897 19.47 -21.38 40.30
N ALA A 898 18.25 -20.99 39.91
CA ALA A 898 17.04 -21.28 40.65
C ALA A 898 15.94 -21.82 39.73
N THR A 899 15.14 -22.76 40.23
CA THR A 899 13.92 -23.25 39.57
C THR A 899 12.74 -22.33 39.80
N TYR A 900 11.78 -22.32 38.87
CA TYR A 900 10.60 -21.47 38.95
C TYR A 900 9.76 -21.79 40.19
N SER A 901 9.71 -23.06 40.62
CA SER A 901 9.00 -23.46 41.84
C SER A 901 9.54 -22.81 43.13
N GLN A 902 10.82 -22.44 43.17
CA GLN A 902 11.43 -21.74 44.32
C GLN A 902 11.09 -20.25 44.36
N ILE A 903 10.78 -19.64 43.21
CA ILE A 903 10.60 -18.18 43.08
C ILE A 903 9.17 -17.75 42.71
N SER A 904 8.29 -18.68 42.32
CA SER A 904 6.92 -18.41 41.84
C SER A 904 6.03 -17.63 42.82
N SER A 905 6.34 -17.62 44.12
CA SER A 905 5.67 -16.75 45.11
C SER A 905 5.83 -15.25 44.83
N GLN A 906 6.82 -14.88 44.01
CA GLN A 906 7.09 -13.51 43.58
C GLN A 906 6.60 -13.23 42.14
N ASP A 907 5.98 -14.18 41.46
CA ASP A 907 5.46 -13.97 40.11
C ASP A 907 4.18 -13.10 40.10
N GLY A 908 3.84 -12.56 38.93
CA GLY A 908 2.56 -11.88 38.72
C GLY A 908 2.36 -10.59 39.52
N LYS A 909 3.45 -9.88 39.87
CA LYS A 909 3.35 -8.52 40.45
C LYS A 909 2.97 -7.50 39.38
N ILE A 910 2.44 -6.34 39.75
CA ILE A 910 2.23 -5.25 38.78
C ILE A 910 3.58 -4.80 38.19
N CYS A 911 3.64 -4.47 36.90
CA CYS A 911 4.91 -4.16 36.20
C CYS A 911 5.67 -2.93 36.75
N THR A 912 4.98 -2.06 37.50
CA THR A 912 5.52 -0.91 38.24
C THR A 912 6.17 -1.27 39.59
N TYR A 913 6.10 -2.54 40.03
CA TYR A 913 6.72 -3.00 41.27
C TYR A 913 8.23 -2.81 41.21
N ASN A 914 8.80 -2.27 42.28
CA ASN A 914 10.19 -1.81 42.35
C ASN A 914 11.20 -2.98 42.23
N SER A 915 12.17 -2.83 41.31
CA SER A 915 13.12 -3.88 40.94
C SER A 915 14.01 -4.30 42.10
N GLU A 916 14.46 -3.34 42.91
CA GLU A 916 15.30 -3.56 44.09
C GLU A 916 14.54 -4.34 45.18
N THR A 917 13.27 -4.01 45.40
CA THR A 917 12.38 -4.72 46.32
C THR A 917 12.16 -6.17 45.87
N LEU A 918 11.98 -6.39 44.56
CA LEU A 918 11.90 -7.74 43.99
C LEU A 918 13.23 -8.49 44.10
N TYR A 919 14.35 -7.82 43.86
CA TYR A 919 15.70 -8.40 43.98
C TYR A 919 15.97 -8.86 45.41
N ASN A 920 15.72 -8.00 46.41
CA ASN A 920 15.90 -8.32 47.82
C ASN A 920 14.99 -9.49 48.26
N SER A 921 13.76 -9.56 47.75
CA SER A 921 12.84 -10.68 47.99
C SER A 921 13.35 -11.99 47.39
N LEU A 922 13.86 -11.96 46.16
CA LEU A 922 14.38 -13.14 45.46
C LEU A 922 15.71 -13.63 46.05
N ASN A 923 16.65 -12.73 46.35
CA ASN A 923 17.93 -13.08 46.97
C ASN A 923 17.73 -13.66 48.39
N SER A 924 16.65 -13.29 49.08
CA SER A 924 16.26 -13.91 50.36
C SER A 924 15.67 -15.32 50.20
N LEU A 925 14.96 -15.59 49.09
CA LEU A 925 14.35 -16.91 48.79
C LEU A 925 15.37 -17.91 48.23
N VAL A 926 16.29 -17.46 47.38
CA VAL A 926 17.28 -18.28 46.69
C VAL A 926 18.69 -17.68 46.79
N PRO A 927 19.26 -17.61 48.01
CA PRO A 927 20.59 -17.04 48.22
C PRO A 927 21.65 -17.82 47.42
N GLY A 928 22.39 -17.10 46.56
CA GLY A 928 23.37 -17.66 45.63
C GLY A 928 22.88 -17.85 44.19
N ALA A 929 21.59 -17.57 43.90
CA ALA A 929 21.10 -17.47 42.53
C ALA A 929 21.51 -16.13 41.90
N VAL A 930 21.98 -16.15 40.65
CA VAL A 930 22.37 -14.95 39.90
C VAL A 930 21.09 -14.28 39.38
N THR A 931 20.65 -13.27 40.12
CA THR A 931 19.36 -12.60 39.94
C THR A 931 19.52 -11.30 39.17
N THR A 932 18.58 -10.98 38.29
CA THR A 932 18.45 -9.65 37.69
C THR A 932 16.97 -9.31 37.64
N THR A 933 16.59 -8.12 38.10
CA THR A 933 15.19 -7.70 38.15
C THR A 933 14.99 -6.39 37.40
N TYR A 934 13.74 -6.15 37.00
CA TYR A 934 13.35 -5.06 36.13
C TYR A 934 12.03 -4.45 36.63
N SER A 935 11.92 -3.13 36.57
CA SER A 935 10.64 -2.42 36.67
C SER A 935 10.36 -1.72 35.35
N TYR A 936 9.08 -1.53 35.04
CA TYR A 936 8.64 -0.85 33.83
C TYR A 936 7.71 0.31 34.18
N LYS A 937 7.84 1.40 33.43
CA LYS A 937 6.74 2.35 33.25
C LYS A 937 5.83 1.76 32.18
N PRO A 938 4.53 1.54 32.47
CA PRO A 938 3.58 1.03 31.50
C PRO A 938 3.72 1.79 30.18
N ILE A 939 3.81 1.04 29.08
CA ILE A 939 3.81 1.57 27.71
C ILE A 939 5.03 2.43 27.31
N VAL A 940 5.87 2.86 28.26
CA VAL A 940 7.09 3.65 27.99
C VAL A 940 8.32 2.75 27.86
N GLY A 941 8.50 1.80 28.79
CA GLY A 941 9.68 0.93 28.82
C GLY A 941 10.23 0.69 30.22
N MET A 942 11.38 0.02 30.29
CA MET A 942 12.08 -0.34 31.53
C MET A 942 12.50 0.92 32.28
N SER A 943 12.04 1.12 33.51
CA SER A 943 12.34 2.28 34.35
C SER A 943 13.51 2.06 35.31
N SER A 944 13.74 0.82 35.72
CA SER A 944 14.92 0.43 36.51
C SER A 944 15.31 -1.03 36.23
N GLN A 945 16.59 -1.32 36.43
CA GLN A 945 17.16 -2.66 36.42
C GLN A 945 18.04 -2.80 37.66
N THR A 946 17.85 -3.86 38.44
CA THR A 946 18.76 -4.23 39.53
C THR A 946 19.60 -5.42 39.08
N ASP A 947 20.93 -5.27 39.11
CA ASP A 947 21.89 -6.25 38.59
C ASP A 947 22.19 -7.39 39.60
N PRO A 948 22.97 -8.41 39.23
CA PRO A 948 23.33 -9.50 40.16
C PRO A 948 24.16 -9.12 41.39
N ASN A 949 24.70 -7.90 41.45
CA ASN A 949 25.41 -7.39 42.63
C ASN A 949 24.45 -6.63 43.57
N GLY A 950 23.21 -6.38 43.15
CA GLY A 950 22.20 -5.59 43.87
C GLY A 950 22.21 -4.10 43.50
N THR A 951 23.08 -3.67 42.59
CA THR A 951 23.16 -2.26 42.16
C THR A 951 22.02 -1.95 41.20
N THR A 952 21.30 -0.86 41.47
CA THR A 952 20.14 -0.44 40.66
C THR A 952 20.49 0.67 39.70
N THR A 953 20.24 0.43 38.42
CA THR A 953 20.36 1.40 37.32
C THR A 953 18.98 1.94 36.96
N TYR A 954 18.83 3.26 36.85
CA TYR A 954 17.58 3.92 36.50
C TYR A 954 17.58 4.44 35.06
N TYR A 955 16.42 4.39 34.41
CA TYR A 955 16.23 4.76 33.01
C TYR A 955 15.16 5.85 32.91
N GLU A 956 15.53 7.00 32.35
CA GLU A 956 14.62 8.11 32.10
C GLU A 956 14.45 8.33 30.61
N TYR A 957 13.22 8.54 30.20
CA TYR A 957 12.83 8.72 28.81
C TYR A 957 12.56 10.20 28.51
N ASP A 958 12.69 10.58 27.24
CA ASP A 958 12.14 11.83 26.73
C ASP A 958 10.66 11.65 26.37
N SER A 959 9.98 12.73 26.01
CA SER A 959 8.53 12.71 25.69
C SER A 959 8.12 11.90 24.46
N PHE A 960 9.07 11.39 23.67
CA PHE A 960 8.76 10.42 22.60
C PHE A 960 8.88 8.98 23.10
N ASN A 961 8.94 8.77 24.42
CA ASN A 961 9.25 7.48 25.06
C ASN A 961 10.59 6.90 24.58
N ARG A 962 11.57 7.74 24.22
CA ARG A 962 12.93 7.33 23.84
C ARG A 962 13.91 7.54 25.00
N LEU A 963 14.82 6.59 25.22
CA LEU A 963 15.73 6.60 26.38
C LEU A 963 16.66 7.84 26.38
N ARG A 964 16.50 8.73 27.36
CA ARG A 964 17.22 10.00 27.47
C ARG A 964 18.42 9.93 28.42
N LEU A 965 18.25 9.32 29.59
CA LEU A 965 19.30 9.18 30.61
C LEU A 965 19.32 7.76 31.17
N ILE A 966 20.53 7.29 31.47
CA ILE A 966 20.80 6.16 32.35
C ILE A 966 21.52 6.71 33.58
N LYS A 967 21.03 6.39 34.77
CA LYS A 967 21.59 6.82 36.06
C LYS A 967 22.00 5.64 36.92
N ASP A 968 23.00 5.83 37.78
CA ASP A 968 23.40 4.87 38.81
C ASP A 968 22.48 4.92 40.03
N GLU A 969 22.79 4.11 41.06
CA GLU A 969 22.00 3.98 42.28
C GLU A 969 21.94 5.28 43.11
N ASP A 970 22.98 6.10 43.05
CA ASP A 970 23.06 7.45 43.64
C ASP A 970 22.33 8.53 42.81
N GLY A 971 21.86 8.18 41.61
CA GLY A 971 21.16 9.08 40.69
C GLY A 971 22.07 9.94 39.80
N ASN A 972 23.38 9.69 39.79
CA ASN A 972 24.32 10.36 38.87
C ASN A 972 24.10 9.87 37.44
N ILE A 973 24.34 10.73 36.46
CA ILE A 973 24.16 10.38 35.04
C ILE A 973 25.36 9.56 34.56
N VAL A 974 25.13 8.26 34.34
CA VAL A 974 26.12 7.32 33.77
C VAL A 974 26.18 7.46 32.25
N LYS A 975 25.02 7.60 31.59
CA LYS A 975 24.92 7.88 30.15
C LYS A 975 23.81 8.87 29.87
N ARG A 976 24.06 9.76 28.91
CA ARG A 976 23.07 10.66 28.34
C ARG A 976 22.96 10.42 26.84
N TYR A 977 21.75 10.20 26.37
CA TYR A 977 21.42 10.11 24.96
C TYR A 977 20.85 11.46 24.53
N SER A 978 21.55 12.11 23.60
CA SER A 978 21.04 13.28 22.89
C SER A 978 20.62 12.81 21.50
N TYR A 979 19.31 12.74 21.28
CA TYR A 979 18.74 12.41 19.97
C TYR A 979 18.80 13.64 19.06
N ASN A 980 19.92 13.77 18.36
CA ASN A 980 20.07 14.76 17.30
C ASN A 980 19.41 14.24 16.02
N TYR A 981 19.19 15.15 15.08
CA TYR A 981 18.93 14.76 13.70
C TYR A 981 20.19 14.05 13.16
N ALA A 982 20.03 12.88 12.54
CA ALA A 982 21.11 12.26 11.82
C ALA A 982 21.17 12.88 10.42
N ASP A 983 22.34 13.35 10.01
CA ASP A 983 22.59 13.66 8.61
C ASP A 983 22.59 12.32 7.83
N LEU A 984 21.70 12.20 6.85
CA LEU A 984 21.42 11.00 6.03
C LEU A 984 22.26 10.95 4.75
#